data_AF-A0AAX0BHY9-F1
#
_entry.id   AF-A0AAX0BHY9-F1
#
_cell.length_a   1.000
_cell.length_b   1.000
_cell.length_c   1.000
_cell.angle_alpha   90.00
_cell.angle_beta   90.00
_cell.angle_gamma   90.00
#
_symmetry.space_group_name_H-M   'P 1'
#
loop_
_entity.id
_entity.type
_entity.pdbx_description
1 polymer ?
#
loop_
_entity_poly.entity_id
_entity_poly.type
_entity_poly.pdbx_seq_one_letter_code
_entity_poly.pdbx_strand_id
1 'polypeptide(L)'
;MKKRNQIIAAFLAATMIITPATSIFAKAAKDGNSSAESSYGESFTSWRTNEWENRLSKDWTTVSMTPGVNESTMNFAWYSKTTDTVSLTYGLKADLSDGKTVLIATKSTGQKDKDGNEYNSNKATISGLAAQTTYYYKVDDKEIKSFKTGSTGKFRFAFVGDPQIGSSNEKKGSDTEEFYNAQSNAVANDSYNWSQTLKKIQSAGTDFIVSAGDQIQTTKKKAPGKSSTTSEIEYAGYLSPDTLASLPVATTVGNHDADNANYQYHFNVPNLSNLGDNGKVGGDYYFTYGDVLFMMLNTQDTNSAEHIQFIKETVAENADCKWKVVTLHQDIYGSAEHSNEPEIVNLRYALTPTFEKYGVDAVLTGHDHAYSRSKFLSGNQTEKTVTYNGDEFDEMLDKDIDYTGEGTLTVAPGNIKADTTDESEKTYLSYLTSVMDADRITETGEYVVDPKGILYLTASSSSGSKYYDLVSRQQSYIASRWQEDVPTYSLIDVTETTMTINTYRTDNDSAIDNTVTIVKSADKSAVDAKLAQINKELTDNTLVEKDYTTGSWKALKDAMDAANRISPETEQAQINKILENLTTARNGLVKVTAQEPPKASEQPTEKTSESEKASEQPTEKTSESEKASEKSNNKSVSKVKTGDESQALLWTIVCVIGLGAAGTAVVFAGKERK
;
A
#
# COMPACT_ATOMS: atom_id res chain seq x y z
N MET A 1 -4.29 -65.74 32.07
CA MET A 1 -5.50 -65.11 32.64
C MET A 1 -5.23 -63.63 32.92
N LYS A 2 -5.88 -62.74 32.16
CA LYS A 2 -6.46 -61.45 32.54
C LYS A 2 -5.93 -60.76 33.83
N LYS A 3 -5.39 -59.54 33.72
CA LYS A 3 -6.16 -58.29 33.94
C LYS A 3 -5.36 -57.03 33.56
N ARG A 4 -6.16 -56.01 33.28
CA ARG A 4 -5.96 -54.74 32.59
C ARG A 4 -6.06 -53.61 33.62
N ASN A 5 -5.66 -52.40 33.23
CA ASN A 5 -5.91 -51.07 33.85
C ASN A 5 -4.78 -50.56 34.77
N GLN A 6 -4.35 -49.29 34.73
CA GLN A 6 -4.77 -48.10 34.00
C GLN A 6 -3.63 -47.07 34.12
N ILE A 7 -3.32 -46.37 33.03
CA ILE A 7 -2.45 -45.20 33.02
C ILE A 7 -3.30 -44.02 33.51
N ILE A 8 -2.84 -43.32 34.56
CA ILE A 8 -3.32 -41.98 34.92
C ILE A 8 -2.15 -41.03 34.64
N ALA A 9 -2.22 -40.36 33.49
CA ALA A 9 -1.43 -39.16 33.23
C ALA A 9 -2.24 -37.98 33.76
N ALA A 10 -1.77 -37.35 34.83
CA ALA A 10 -2.34 -36.12 35.34
C ALA A 10 -1.84 -34.95 34.47
N PHE A 11 -2.66 -34.49 33.54
CA PHE A 11 -2.50 -33.18 32.91
C PHE A 11 -3.00 -32.11 33.89
N LEU A 12 -2.07 -31.37 34.49
CA LEU A 12 -2.35 -30.12 35.18
C LEU A 12 -2.58 -29.04 34.11
N ALA A 13 -3.83 -28.88 33.69
CA ALA A 13 -4.26 -27.71 32.94
C ALA A 13 -4.35 -26.52 33.90
N ALA A 14 -3.28 -25.72 33.95
CA ALA A 14 -3.35 -24.39 34.53
C ALA A 14 -4.10 -23.49 33.55
N THR A 15 -5.41 -23.33 33.75
CA THR A 15 -6.19 -22.25 33.14
C THR A 15 -5.68 -20.92 33.70
N MET A 16 -4.70 -20.33 33.01
CA MET A 16 -4.38 -18.93 33.15
C MET A 16 -5.57 -18.16 32.58
N ILE A 17 -6.34 -17.53 33.46
CA ILE A 17 -7.34 -16.54 33.06
C ILE A 17 -6.54 -15.38 32.50
N ILE A 18 -6.33 -15.37 31.18
CA ILE A 18 -5.85 -14.21 30.45
C ILE A 18 -7.03 -13.23 30.48
N THR A 19 -7.03 -12.34 31.47
CA THR A 19 -7.70 -11.05 31.30
C THR A 19 -7.09 -10.43 30.04
N PRO A 20 -7.88 -10.03 29.03
CA PRO A 20 -7.31 -9.26 27.94
C PRO A 20 -6.74 -8.01 28.60
N ALA A 21 -5.41 -7.91 28.63
CA ALA A 21 -4.78 -6.64 28.85
C ALA A 21 -5.34 -5.76 27.75
N THR A 22 -6.19 -4.80 28.10
CA THR A 22 -6.48 -3.68 27.22
C THR A 22 -5.11 -3.12 26.88
N SER A 23 -4.64 -3.37 25.66
CA SER A 23 -3.44 -2.75 25.12
C SER A 23 -3.73 -1.26 25.18
N ILE A 24 -3.21 -0.60 26.21
CA ILE A 24 -3.10 0.85 26.21
C ILE A 24 -2.06 1.08 25.13
N PHE A 25 -2.52 1.34 23.91
CA PHE A 25 -1.64 1.74 22.83
C PHE A 25 -1.04 3.08 23.23
N ALA A 26 0.21 3.02 23.66
CA ALA A 26 1.08 4.16 23.79
C ALA A 26 1.09 4.91 22.45
N LYS A 27 0.64 6.17 22.47
CA LYS A 27 0.66 7.06 21.31
C LYS A 27 2.12 7.37 20.98
N ALA A 28 2.57 7.21 19.73
CA ALA A 28 3.90 7.61 19.31
C ALA A 28 4.18 9.09 19.64
N ALA A 29 5.45 9.43 19.82
CA ALA A 29 5.93 10.79 20.04
C ALA A 29 5.30 11.77 19.03
N LYS A 30 4.72 12.86 19.53
CA LYS A 30 3.82 13.78 18.80
C LYS A 30 4.53 14.75 17.86
N ASP A 31 5.85 14.79 17.76
CA ASP A 31 6.55 15.93 17.14
C ASP A 31 7.98 15.61 16.68
N GLY A 32 8.32 14.33 16.45
CA GLY A 32 9.68 13.95 16.03
C GLY A 32 10.70 13.91 17.16
N ASN A 33 10.58 14.82 18.14
CA ASN A 33 11.57 15.07 19.19
C ASN A 33 11.15 14.55 20.57
N SER A 34 9.84 14.35 20.79
CA SER A 34 9.34 13.81 22.06
C SER A 34 9.94 12.43 22.34
N SER A 35 10.50 12.28 23.54
CA SER A 35 11.06 10.99 23.97
C SER A 35 10.00 9.89 23.91
N ALA A 36 10.36 8.74 23.35
CA ALA A 36 9.58 7.50 23.38
C ALA A 36 9.21 7.09 24.81
N GLU A 37 9.94 7.53 25.83
CA GLU A 37 9.56 7.35 27.24
C GLU A 37 8.20 7.98 27.57
N SER A 38 7.89 9.16 27.00
CA SER A 38 6.60 9.82 27.21
C SER A 38 5.42 8.99 26.70
N SER A 39 5.69 8.18 25.68
CA SER A 39 4.74 7.35 24.97
C SER A 39 4.62 5.97 25.62
N TYR A 40 5.75 5.29 25.80
CA TYR A 40 5.82 3.86 26.15
C TYR A 40 6.30 3.59 27.57
N GLY A 41 6.78 4.60 28.30
CA GLY A 41 7.22 4.48 29.69
C GLY A 41 8.31 3.42 29.90
N GLU A 42 8.12 2.54 30.88
CA GLU A 42 9.10 1.54 31.31
C GLU A 42 9.54 0.58 30.21
N SER A 43 8.69 0.29 29.21
CA SER A 43 9.08 -0.63 28.12
C SER A 43 10.16 -0.04 27.22
N PHE A 44 10.12 1.27 26.97
CA PHE A 44 11.18 1.97 26.26
C PHE A 44 12.44 2.07 27.13
N THR A 45 12.31 2.55 28.37
CA THR A 45 13.47 2.73 29.26
C THR A 45 14.21 1.41 29.50
N SER A 46 13.48 0.30 29.68
CA SER A 46 14.08 -1.03 29.83
C SER A 46 14.78 -1.49 28.55
N TRP A 47 14.16 -1.33 27.38
CA TRP A 47 14.80 -1.67 26.11
C TRP A 47 16.04 -0.81 25.85
N ARG A 48 15.95 0.50 26.10
CA ARG A 48 17.06 1.44 25.89
C ARG A 48 18.28 1.02 26.71
N THR A 49 18.09 0.73 28.00
CA THR A 49 19.22 0.33 28.85
C THR A 49 19.71 -1.08 28.53
N ASN A 50 18.82 -2.06 28.41
CA ASN A 50 19.24 -3.47 28.31
C ASN A 50 19.70 -3.85 26.89
N GLU A 51 19.04 -3.33 25.86
CA GLU A 51 19.32 -3.68 24.47
C GLU A 51 20.17 -2.61 23.80
N TRP A 52 19.74 -1.35 23.81
CA TRP A 52 20.43 -0.30 23.05
C TRP A 52 21.81 0.05 23.62
N GLU A 53 21.86 0.57 24.85
CA GLU A 53 23.08 1.07 25.50
C GLU A 53 24.09 -0.05 25.77
N ASN A 54 23.62 -1.25 26.10
CA ASN A 54 24.47 -2.37 26.50
C ASN A 54 24.90 -3.28 25.35
N ARG A 55 24.14 -3.35 24.23
CA ARG A 55 24.39 -4.31 23.15
C ARG A 55 24.39 -3.68 21.77
N LEU A 56 23.24 -3.21 21.29
CA LEU A 56 23.01 -2.84 19.88
C LEU A 56 23.86 -1.65 19.42
N SER A 57 24.01 -0.61 20.26
CA SER A 57 24.82 0.58 19.91
C SER A 57 26.33 0.29 19.74
N LYS A 58 26.78 -0.90 20.16
CA LYS A 58 28.19 -1.33 20.18
C LYS A 58 28.48 -2.47 19.19
N ASP A 59 27.47 -2.95 18.46
CA ASP A 59 27.58 -4.09 17.56
C ASP A 59 26.82 -3.85 16.25
N TRP A 60 27.57 -3.69 15.16
CA TRP A 60 27.04 -3.44 13.82
C TRP A 60 26.84 -4.71 13.00
N THR A 61 26.92 -5.90 13.62
CA THR A 61 26.85 -7.19 12.90
C THR A 61 25.42 -7.70 12.69
N THR A 62 24.42 -6.82 12.77
CA THR A 62 23.02 -7.18 12.52
C THR A 62 22.84 -7.59 11.06
N VAL A 63 22.00 -8.60 10.82
CA VAL A 63 21.72 -9.12 9.49
C VAL A 63 20.56 -8.36 8.88
N SER A 64 20.74 -7.83 7.68
CA SER A 64 19.65 -7.30 6.87
C SER A 64 19.17 -8.37 5.87
N MET A 65 17.91 -8.26 5.48
CA MET A 65 17.29 -9.11 4.48
C MET A 65 16.59 -8.24 3.43
N THR A 66 16.80 -8.55 2.17
CA THR A 66 16.28 -7.81 1.02
C THR A 66 15.66 -8.80 0.03
N PRO A 67 14.60 -8.44 -0.73
CA PRO A 67 14.09 -9.31 -1.77
C PRO A 67 15.20 -9.72 -2.75
N GLY A 68 15.15 -10.97 -3.21
CA GLY A 68 16.01 -11.42 -4.32
C GLY A 68 15.45 -11.01 -5.68
N VAL A 69 15.98 -11.56 -6.76
CA VAL A 69 15.55 -11.25 -8.15
C VAL A 69 14.07 -11.57 -8.40
N ASN A 70 13.54 -12.57 -7.69
CA ASN A 70 12.14 -12.95 -7.65
C ASN A 70 11.79 -13.66 -6.31
N GLU A 71 10.53 -14.07 -6.13
CA GLU A 71 10.02 -14.71 -4.90
C GLU A 71 10.75 -16.02 -4.51
N SER A 72 11.47 -16.64 -5.44
CA SER A 72 12.21 -17.89 -5.19
C SER A 72 13.62 -17.65 -4.65
N THR A 73 13.98 -16.39 -4.42
CA THR A 73 15.31 -15.94 -3.99
C THR A 73 15.23 -14.94 -2.84
N MET A 74 16.21 -14.99 -1.94
CA MET A 74 16.33 -14.06 -0.81
C MET A 74 17.77 -13.62 -0.66
N ASN A 75 17.97 -12.32 -0.41
CA ASN A 75 19.28 -11.72 -0.23
C ASN A 75 19.51 -11.35 1.23
N PHE A 76 20.76 -11.47 1.66
CA PHE A 76 21.23 -11.13 3.00
C PHE A 76 22.49 -10.27 2.92
N ALA A 77 22.63 -9.32 3.85
CA ALA A 77 23.89 -8.63 4.11
C ALA A 77 24.13 -8.50 5.61
N TRP A 78 25.40 -8.54 6.03
CA TRP A 78 25.80 -8.32 7.42
C TRP A 78 27.28 -7.97 7.51
N TYR A 79 27.67 -7.33 8.60
CA TYR A 79 29.08 -7.25 8.97
C TYR A 79 29.57 -8.44 9.78
N SER A 80 30.85 -8.76 9.60
CA SER A 80 31.62 -9.63 10.49
C SER A 80 32.91 -8.94 10.95
N LYS A 81 33.44 -9.35 12.10
CA LYS A 81 34.72 -8.84 12.65
C LYS A 81 35.93 -9.70 12.25
N THR A 82 35.76 -10.56 11.26
CA THR A 82 36.78 -11.48 10.76
C THR A 82 37.04 -11.24 9.28
N THR A 83 38.24 -11.59 8.84
CA THR A 83 38.64 -11.66 7.42
C THR A 83 38.54 -13.09 6.86
N ASP A 84 38.18 -14.05 7.71
CA ASP A 84 37.99 -15.44 7.31
C ASP A 84 36.66 -15.61 6.55
N THR A 85 36.50 -16.76 5.90
CA THR A 85 35.22 -17.10 5.26
C THR A 85 34.10 -17.19 6.30
N VAL A 86 32.98 -16.53 6.03
CA VAL A 86 31.75 -16.57 6.83
C VAL A 86 30.71 -17.49 6.17
N SER A 87 29.64 -17.81 6.89
CA SER A 87 28.65 -18.77 6.40
C SER A 87 27.21 -18.35 6.65
N LEU A 88 26.34 -18.72 5.71
CA LEU A 88 24.89 -18.70 5.88
C LEU A 88 24.36 -20.11 5.66
N THR A 89 23.73 -20.69 6.68
CA THR A 89 23.09 -22.02 6.60
C THR A 89 21.58 -21.85 6.62
N TYR A 90 20.86 -22.51 5.72
CA TYR A 90 19.40 -22.43 5.64
C TYR A 90 18.76 -23.79 5.36
N GLY A 91 17.55 -24.02 5.87
CA GLY A 91 16.84 -25.31 5.76
C GLY A 91 15.36 -25.20 6.11
N LEU A 92 14.63 -26.29 5.98
CA LEU A 92 13.19 -26.36 6.32
C LEU A 92 12.97 -26.72 7.79
N LYS A 93 13.97 -27.28 8.47
CA LYS A 93 13.88 -27.65 9.88
C LYS A 93 14.46 -26.57 10.79
N ALA A 94 13.80 -26.36 11.93
CA ALA A 94 14.18 -25.36 12.92
C ALA A 94 15.57 -25.58 13.53
N ASP A 95 16.05 -26.83 13.54
CA ASP A 95 17.38 -27.19 14.02
C ASP A 95 18.46 -27.17 12.92
N LEU A 96 18.08 -26.85 11.68
CA LEU A 96 18.92 -26.89 10.48
C LEU A 96 19.60 -28.26 10.24
N SER A 97 18.99 -29.36 10.70
CA SER A 97 19.50 -30.72 10.43
C SER A 97 19.42 -31.10 8.94
N ASP A 98 18.65 -30.36 8.15
CA ASP A 98 18.58 -30.43 6.68
C ASP A 98 19.29 -29.25 5.99
N GLY A 99 20.08 -28.48 6.75
CA GLY A 99 20.64 -27.21 6.33
C GLY A 99 21.60 -27.33 5.14
N LYS A 100 21.49 -26.39 4.22
CA LYS A 100 22.46 -26.11 3.16
C LYS A 100 23.28 -24.89 3.55
N THR A 101 24.60 -24.98 3.43
CA THR A 101 25.51 -23.88 3.78
C THR A 101 26.05 -23.21 2.53
N VAL A 102 25.97 -21.88 2.50
CA VAL A 102 26.67 -21.00 1.57
C VAL A 102 27.88 -20.44 2.30
N LEU A 103 29.06 -20.50 1.66
CA LEU A 103 30.30 -19.90 2.15
C LEU A 103 30.57 -18.59 1.43
N ILE A 104 30.93 -17.54 2.16
CA ILE A 104 31.09 -16.18 1.66
C ILE A 104 32.47 -15.67 2.05
N ALA A 105 33.23 -15.18 1.07
CA ALA A 105 34.45 -14.44 1.33
C ALA A 105 34.12 -13.03 1.82
N THR A 106 34.67 -12.63 2.97
CA THR A 106 34.47 -11.30 3.55
C THR A 106 35.09 -10.20 2.69
N LYS A 107 34.44 -9.04 2.61
CA LYS A 107 34.99 -7.85 1.96
C LYS A 107 35.30 -6.76 2.98
N SER A 108 36.57 -6.36 3.08
CA SER A 108 36.97 -5.23 3.92
C SER A 108 36.26 -3.94 3.49
N THR A 109 35.78 -3.21 4.50
CA THR A 109 35.11 -1.91 4.31
C THR A 109 35.98 -0.73 4.76
N GLY A 110 37.04 -1.01 5.52
CA GLY A 110 37.81 0.00 6.24
C GLY A 110 37.11 0.59 7.47
N GLN A 111 35.86 0.20 7.78
CA GLN A 111 35.15 0.65 8.97
C GLN A 111 35.76 0.04 10.23
N LYS A 112 35.99 0.87 11.24
CA LYS A 112 36.56 0.46 12.53
C LYS A 112 35.78 1.07 13.69
N ASP A 113 35.54 0.29 14.72
CA ASP A 113 35.02 0.84 15.97
C ASP A 113 36.09 1.64 16.73
N LYS A 114 35.67 2.28 17.83
CA LYS A 114 36.53 3.07 18.71
C LYS A 114 37.72 2.28 19.29
N ASP A 115 37.62 0.96 19.34
CA ASP A 115 38.65 0.06 19.86
C ASP A 115 39.56 -0.47 18.73
N GLY A 116 39.30 -0.07 17.48
CA GLY A 116 40.10 -0.40 16.30
C GLY A 116 39.71 -1.72 15.62
N ASN A 117 38.62 -2.37 16.03
CA ASN A 117 38.16 -3.60 15.41
C ASN A 117 37.57 -3.30 14.04
N GLU A 118 38.02 -4.02 13.01
CA GLU A 118 37.57 -3.85 11.64
C GLU A 118 36.28 -4.63 11.36
N TYR A 119 35.37 -4.02 10.60
CA TYR A 119 34.13 -4.63 10.13
C TYR A 119 34.24 -4.93 8.63
N ASN A 120 33.89 -6.15 8.24
CA ASN A 120 33.92 -6.63 6.86
C ASN A 120 32.49 -6.93 6.40
N SER A 121 32.10 -6.44 5.22
CA SER A 121 30.77 -6.65 4.64
C SER A 121 30.69 -8.01 3.97
N ASN A 122 29.58 -8.70 4.23
CA ASN A 122 29.27 -10.02 3.71
C ASN A 122 27.91 -9.97 3.04
N LYS A 123 27.79 -10.62 1.88
CA LYS A 123 26.54 -10.69 1.12
C LYS A 123 26.30 -12.12 0.67
N ALA A 124 25.08 -12.60 0.86
CA ALA A 124 24.65 -13.92 0.43
C ALA A 124 23.31 -13.85 -0.30
N THR A 125 23.12 -14.75 -1.25
CA THR A 125 21.85 -14.97 -1.93
C THR A 125 21.52 -16.45 -1.82
N ILE A 126 20.31 -16.77 -1.38
CA ILE A 126 19.76 -18.13 -1.40
C ILE A 126 18.68 -18.21 -2.49
N SER A 127 18.53 -19.38 -3.08
CA SER A 127 17.67 -19.60 -4.24
C SER A 127 16.95 -20.95 -4.19
N GLY A 128 15.95 -21.13 -5.06
CA GLY A 128 15.13 -22.33 -5.09
C GLY A 128 14.17 -22.41 -3.90
N LEU A 129 13.75 -21.27 -3.37
CA LEU A 129 12.76 -21.18 -2.31
C LEU A 129 11.38 -21.49 -2.87
N ALA A 130 10.66 -22.39 -2.22
CA ALA A 130 9.26 -22.65 -2.54
C ALA A 130 8.38 -21.53 -1.96
N ALA A 131 7.31 -21.18 -2.67
CA ALA A 131 6.30 -20.24 -2.17
C ALA A 131 5.63 -20.75 -0.88
N GLN A 132 5.10 -19.83 -0.06
CA GLN A 132 4.34 -20.14 1.16
C GLN A 132 5.04 -21.08 2.15
N THR A 133 6.37 -21.05 2.17
CA THR A 133 7.20 -22.01 2.91
C THR A 133 8.03 -21.28 3.95
N THR A 134 8.07 -21.83 5.17
CA THR A 134 8.93 -21.33 6.23
C THR A 134 10.33 -21.91 6.07
N TYR A 135 11.32 -21.03 6.05
CA TYR A 135 12.73 -21.38 6.07
C TYR A 135 13.36 -20.88 7.36
N TYR A 136 14.25 -21.70 7.91
CA TYR A 136 15.12 -21.34 9.01
C TYR A 136 16.50 -21.01 8.45
N TYR A 137 17.18 -20.06 9.07
CA TYR A 137 18.52 -19.69 8.67
C TYR A 137 19.38 -19.31 9.88
N LYS A 138 20.69 -19.52 9.74
CA LYS A 138 21.72 -19.14 10.69
C LYS A 138 22.85 -18.45 9.94
N VAL A 139 23.24 -17.27 10.42
CA VAL A 139 24.41 -16.55 9.95
C VAL A 139 25.53 -16.76 10.97
N ASP A 140 26.63 -17.34 10.52
CA ASP A 140 27.79 -17.68 11.36
C ASP A 140 27.37 -18.43 12.64
N ASP A 141 27.76 -17.90 13.80
CA ASP A 141 27.41 -18.42 15.12
C ASP A 141 26.26 -17.67 15.80
N LYS A 142 25.50 -16.86 15.05
CA LYS A 142 24.31 -16.16 15.56
C LYS A 142 23.15 -17.14 15.79
N GLU A 143 22.10 -16.64 16.41
CA GLU A 143 20.86 -17.38 16.62
C GLU A 143 20.21 -17.81 15.30
N ILE A 144 19.52 -18.96 15.33
CA ILE A 144 18.66 -19.39 14.22
C ILE A 144 17.44 -18.48 14.19
N LYS A 145 17.19 -17.87 13.03
CA LYS A 145 16.00 -17.07 12.72
C LYS A 145 15.20 -17.75 11.62
N SER A 146 14.03 -17.21 11.30
CA SER A 146 13.18 -17.76 10.25
C SER A 146 12.44 -16.68 9.50
N PHE A 147 12.18 -16.93 8.22
CA PHE A 147 11.29 -16.13 7.39
C PHE A 147 10.31 -17.07 6.67
N LYS A 148 9.22 -16.50 6.14
CA LYS A 148 8.25 -17.24 5.35
C LYS A 148 8.12 -16.58 3.99
N THR A 149 8.29 -17.35 2.92
CA THR A 149 8.00 -16.87 1.57
C THR A 149 6.49 -16.69 1.40
N GLY A 150 6.10 -15.68 0.63
CA GLY A 150 4.69 -15.38 0.35
C GLY A 150 4.09 -16.21 -0.78
N SER A 151 2.87 -15.86 -1.14
CA SER A 151 2.16 -16.36 -2.32
C SER A 151 2.45 -15.46 -3.52
N THR A 152 2.48 -16.00 -4.74
CA THR A 152 2.77 -15.21 -5.96
C THR A 152 1.53 -14.62 -6.61
N GLY A 153 0.35 -15.25 -6.47
CA GLY A 153 -0.89 -14.78 -7.11
C GLY A 153 -1.68 -13.76 -6.28
N LYS A 154 -1.42 -13.70 -4.98
CA LYS A 154 -1.96 -12.71 -4.04
C LYS A 154 -0.98 -12.50 -2.92
N PHE A 155 -0.53 -11.27 -2.75
CA PHE A 155 0.46 -10.91 -1.75
C PHE A 155 0.24 -9.49 -1.24
N ARG A 156 0.93 -9.15 -0.17
CA ARG A 156 0.90 -7.82 0.44
C ARG A 156 2.32 -7.32 0.63
N PHE A 157 2.60 -6.11 0.17
CA PHE A 157 3.79 -5.39 0.59
C PHE A 157 3.41 -4.15 1.38
N ALA A 158 4.27 -3.75 2.32
CA ALA A 158 4.12 -2.47 3.00
C ALA A 158 4.96 -1.41 2.30
N PHE A 159 4.49 -0.17 2.30
CA PHE A 159 5.22 0.97 1.81
C PHE A 159 5.45 1.98 2.93
N VAL A 160 6.70 2.42 3.07
CA VAL A 160 7.16 3.34 4.12
C VAL A 160 8.12 4.37 3.56
N GLY A 161 8.13 5.55 4.14
CA GLY A 161 9.04 6.64 3.85
C GLY A 161 9.87 6.98 5.07
N ASP A 162 11.07 7.49 4.81
CA ASP A 162 11.87 8.29 5.74
C ASP A 162 11.89 7.77 7.19
N PRO A 163 12.30 6.49 7.43
CA PRO A 163 12.67 6.07 8.77
C PRO A 163 13.74 6.99 9.37
N GLN A 164 14.66 7.48 8.54
CA GLN A 164 15.66 8.52 8.79
C GLN A 164 16.18 8.48 10.23
N ILE A 165 16.70 7.31 10.62
CA ILE A 165 17.06 7.03 12.02
C ILE A 165 18.18 7.97 12.46
N GLY A 166 17.96 8.67 13.58
CA GLY A 166 18.87 9.67 14.12
C GLY A 166 18.48 11.11 13.80
N SER A 167 17.39 11.36 13.05
CA SER A 167 16.96 12.69 12.66
C SER A 167 16.42 13.53 13.83
N SER A 168 15.94 12.88 14.90
CA SER A 168 15.45 13.57 16.10
C SER A 168 16.56 14.23 16.94
N ASN A 169 17.84 14.16 16.51
CA ASN A 169 18.94 14.85 17.16
C ASN A 169 18.97 16.33 16.75
N GLU A 170 18.66 17.22 17.70
CA GLU A 170 18.69 18.67 17.48
C GLU A 170 20.12 19.22 17.30
N LYS A 171 21.15 18.51 17.76
CA LYS A 171 22.56 18.93 17.61
C LYS A 171 23.07 18.49 16.25
N LYS A 172 23.63 19.43 15.48
CA LYS A 172 24.12 19.17 14.11
C LYS A 172 25.64 19.34 14.02
N GLY A 173 26.33 18.32 13.48
CA GLY A 173 27.70 18.40 12.97
C GLY A 173 28.81 18.77 13.97
N SER A 174 28.54 18.78 15.28
CA SER A 174 29.52 19.10 16.32
C SER A 174 30.30 17.84 16.71
N ASP A 175 31.63 17.88 16.65
CA ASP A 175 32.49 16.77 17.09
C ASP A 175 32.75 16.86 18.59
N THR A 176 31.70 16.61 19.38
CA THR A 176 31.72 16.70 20.83
C THR A 176 31.06 15.48 21.46
N GLU A 177 31.49 15.11 22.66
CA GLU A 177 30.83 14.06 23.46
C GLU A 177 29.32 14.34 23.62
N GLU A 178 28.96 15.61 23.73
CA GLU A 178 27.58 16.09 23.82
C GLU A 178 26.74 15.75 22.58
N PHE A 179 27.32 15.83 21.38
CA PHE A 179 26.69 15.42 20.13
C PHE A 179 26.52 13.90 20.08
N TYR A 180 27.57 13.13 20.37
CA TYR A 180 27.49 11.67 20.28
C TYR A 180 26.49 11.08 21.29
N ASN A 181 26.39 11.65 22.48
CA ASN A 181 25.39 11.27 23.46
C ASN A 181 23.96 11.61 22.98
N ALA A 182 23.77 12.81 22.40
CA ALA A 182 22.48 13.19 21.83
C ALA A 182 22.09 12.31 20.63
N GLN A 183 23.05 11.99 19.75
CA GLN A 183 22.85 11.10 18.60
C GLN A 183 22.45 9.69 19.06
N SER A 184 23.15 9.12 20.05
CA SER A 184 22.79 7.81 20.60
C SER A 184 21.37 7.79 21.18
N ASN A 185 20.95 8.86 21.87
CA ASN A 185 19.60 8.98 22.41
C ASN A 185 18.54 9.12 21.30
N ALA A 186 18.81 9.93 20.27
CA ALA A 186 17.94 10.09 19.11
C ALA A 186 17.76 8.76 18.35
N VAL A 187 18.86 8.06 18.07
CA VAL A 187 18.80 6.75 17.41
C VAL A 187 17.99 5.75 18.24
N ALA A 188 18.17 5.71 19.57
CA ALA A 188 17.36 4.84 20.43
C ALA A 188 15.86 5.16 20.33
N ASN A 189 15.50 6.45 20.36
CA ASN A 189 14.14 6.93 20.24
C ASN A 189 13.51 6.50 18.91
N ASP A 190 14.18 6.85 17.82
CA ASP A 190 13.70 6.63 16.45
C ASP A 190 13.58 5.13 16.15
N SER A 191 14.56 4.34 16.59
CA SER A 191 14.56 2.88 16.41
C SER A 191 13.43 2.20 17.17
N TYR A 192 13.07 2.71 18.34
CA TYR A 192 11.96 2.15 19.13
C TYR A 192 10.60 2.44 18.49
N ASN A 193 10.41 3.65 17.97
CA ASN A 193 9.20 4.01 17.21
C ASN A 193 9.12 3.22 15.90
N TRP A 194 10.23 3.13 15.16
CA TRP A 194 10.35 2.31 13.95
C TRP A 194 9.97 0.85 14.22
N SER A 195 10.44 0.29 15.35
CA SER A 195 10.06 -1.05 15.79
C SER A 195 8.55 -1.19 16.01
N GLN A 196 7.84 -0.15 16.45
CA GLN A 196 6.38 -0.23 16.61
C GLN A 196 5.67 -0.24 15.25
N THR A 197 6.08 0.63 14.32
CA THR A 197 5.57 0.64 12.94
C THR A 197 5.74 -0.72 12.29
N LEU A 198 6.93 -1.31 12.39
CA LEU A 198 7.23 -2.63 11.85
C LEU A 198 6.39 -3.75 12.47
N LYS A 199 6.11 -3.71 13.77
CA LYS A 199 5.21 -4.69 14.41
C LYS A 199 3.79 -4.61 13.85
N LYS A 200 3.28 -3.42 13.53
CA LYS A 200 1.98 -3.25 12.86
C LYS A 200 1.99 -3.86 11.47
N ILE A 201 3.03 -3.53 10.68
CA ILE A 201 3.25 -4.09 9.34
C ILE A 201 3.32 -5.62 9.36
N GLN A 202 4.08 -6.19 10.30
CA GLN A 202 4.23 -7.64 10.44
C GLN A 202 2.91 -8.32 10.83
N SER A 203 2.18 -7.72 11.78
CA SER A 203 0.88 -8.23 12.24
C SER A 203 -0.18 -8.24 11.15
N ALA A 204 -0.02 -7.37 10.14
CA ALA A 204 -0.91 -7.31 8.98
C ALA A 204 -0.65 -8.42 7.94
N GLY A 205 0.34 -9.30 8.13
CA GLY A 205 0.64 -10.39 7.19
C GLY A 205 1.27 -9.89 5.90
N THR A 206 2.36 -9.14 6.04
CA THR A 206 3.13 -8.54 4.94
C THR A 206 4.24 -9.47 4.47
N ASP A 207 4.46 -9.56 3.15
CA ASP A 207 5.48 -10.42 2.53
C ASP A 207 6.85 -9.73 2.41
N PHE A 208 6.87 -8.41 2.18
CA PHE A 208 8.07 -7.56 2.15
C PHE A 208 7.71 -6.08 2.32
N ILE A 209 8.72 -5.25 2.56
CA ILE A 209 8.58 -3.78 2.68
C ILE A 209 9.26 -3.12 1.48
N VAL A 210 8.66 -2.08 0.93
CA VAL A 210 9.29 -1.12 0.01
C VAL A 210 9.54 0.16 0.80
N SER A 211 10.78 0.62 0.87
CA SER A 211 11.17 1.86 1.53
C SER A 211 11.56 2.91 0.49
N ALA A 212 10.98 4.11 0.60
CA ALA A 212 11.23 5.22 -0.30
C ALA A 212 12.59 5.94 -0.12
N GLY A 213 13.47 5.45 0.74
CA GLY A 213 14.76 6.11 1.00
C GLY A 213 14.88 6.74 2.38
N ASP A 214 16.05 7.31 2.62
CA ASP A 214 16.45 7.93 3.88
C ASP A 214 16.30 6.94 5.04
N GLN A 215 16.99 5.81 4.98
CA GLN A 215 16.92 4.83 6.08
C GLN A 215 17.59 5.37 7.35
N ILE A 216 18.66 6.15 7.19
CA ILE A 216 19.44 6.77 8.26
C ILE A 216 19.57 8.28 8.06
N GLN A 217 20.01 9.01 9.08
CA GLN A 217 20.13 10.47 9.03
C GLN A 217 21.51 10.98 8.58
N THR A 218 22.59 10.33 8.98
CA THR A 218 23.93 10.89 8.85
C THR A 218 24.47 10.70 7.44
N THR A 219 24.60 11.84 6.74
CA THR A 219 25.43 11.95 5.54
C THR A 219 26.89 12.12 5.91
N LYS A 220 27.80 11.69 5.04
CA LYS A 220 29.25 11.92 5.24
C LYS A 220 29.57 13.41 5.35
N LYS A 221 28.85 14.25 4.60
CA LYS A 221 28.99 15.72 4.65
C LYS A 221 28.60 16.30 6.03
N LYS A 222 27.57 15.75 6.67
CA LYS A 222 27.02 16.24 7.96
C LYS A 222 27.60 15.53 9.18
N ALA A 223 28.32 14.42 9.00
CA ALA A 223 28.97 13.67 10.08
C ALA A 223 30.08 14.49 10.78
N PRO A 224 30.19 14.42 12.12
CA PRO A 224 31.35 14.96 12.83
C PRO A 224 32.66 14.35 12.29
N GLY A 225 33.67 15.21 12.13
CA GLY A 225 34.95 14.83 11.54
C GLY A 225 34.87 14.26 10.11
N LYS A 226 33.70 14.30 9.46
CA LYS A 226 33.39 13.61 8.19
C LYS A 226 33.65 12.10 8.24
N SER A 227 33.52 11.51 9.43
CA SER A 227 33.69 10.07 9.64
C SER A 227 32.49 9.30 9.12
N SER A 228 32.73 8.27 8.32
CA SER A 228 31.67 7.36 7.87
C SER A 228 31.16 6.47 9.00
N THR A 229 32.00 6.19 9.99
CA THR A 229 31.67 5.37 11.16
C THR A 229 30.55 5.98 12.01
N THR A 230 30.35 7.30 11.96
CA THR A 230 29.24 7.97 12.65
C THR A 230 27.88 7.39 12.25
N SER A 231 27.71 7.00 11.00
CA SER A 231 26.45 6.44 10.50
C SER A 231 26.17 5.01 10.97
N GLU A 232 27.18 4.28 11.46
CA GLU A 232 27.01 2.86 11.81
C GLU A 232 26.11 2.65 13.03
N ILE A 233 26.07 3.61 13.94
CA ILE A 233 25.10 3.59 15.04
C ILE A 233 23.66 3.71 14.51
N GLU A 234 23.41 4.50 13.48
CA GLU A 234 22.08 4.66 12.90
C GLU A 234 21.65 3.40 12.14
N TYR A 235 22.56 2.74 11.43
CA TYR A 235 22.29 1.42 10.83
C TYR A 235 22.02 0.35 11.89
N ALA A 236 22.77 0.35 13.00
CA ALA A 236 22.47 -0.54 14.13
C ALA A 236 21.07 -0.30 14.69
N GLY A 237 20.64 0.96 14.76
CA GLY A 237 19.28 1.35 15.13
C GLY A 237 18.22 0.90 14.13
N TYR A 238 18.41 1.22 12.84
CA TYR A 238 17.51 0.86 11.74
C TYR A 238 17.27 -0.64 11.64
N LEU A 239 18.33 -1.45 11.77
CA LEU A 239 18.28 -2.91 11.69
C LEU A 239 17.91 -3.60 13.01
N SER A 240 17.89 -2.88 14.13
CA SER A 240 17.58 -3.46 15.45
C SER A 240 16.20 -4.12 15.61
N PRO A 241 15.13 -3.75 14.88
CA PRO A 241 13.83 -4.37 15.05
C PRO A 241 13.83 -5.85 14.64
N ASP A 242 13.43 -6.74 15.55
CA ASP A 242 13.37 -8.19 15.30
C ASP A 242 12.51 -8.58 14.08
N THR A 243 11.52 -7.75 13.72
CA THR A 243 10.70 -7.94 12.52
C THR A 243 11.56 -8.07 11.26
N LEU A 244 12.65 -7.29 11.15
CA LEU A 244 13.53 -7.28 9.97
C LEU A 244 14.38 -8.54 9.83
N ALA A 245 14.49 -9.36 10.88
CA ALA A 245 15.07 -10.71 10.78
C ALA A 245 14.15 -11.71 10.06
N SER A 246 12.91 -11.33 9.74
CA SER A 246 11.93 -12.20 9.10
C SER A 246 11.21 -11.57 7.90
N LEU A 247 11.32 -10.25 7.75
CA LEU A 247 10.62 -9.47 6.73
C LEU A 247 11.64 -8.68 5.90
N PRO A 248 11.79 -8.97 4.60
CA PRO A 248 12.78 -8.31 3.78
C PRO A 248 12.35 -6.90 3.39
N VAL A 249 13.32 -6.00 3.20
CA VAL A 249 13.09 -4.60 2.80
C VAL A 249 13.76 -4.33 1.46
N ALA A 250 13.02 -3.80 0.50
CA ALA A 250 13.54 -3.25 -0.74
C ALA A 250 13.74 -1.74 -0.54
N THR A 251 14.99 -1.30 -0.44
CA THR A 251 15.35 0.08 -0.13
C THR A 251 15.64 0.88 -1.39
N THR A 252 15.04 2.06 -1.53
CA THR A 252 15.49 3.08 -2.49
C THR A 252 16.54 3.98 -1.81
N VAL A 253 17.43 4.59 -2.58
CA VAL A 253 18.43 5.54 -2.06
C VAL A 253 17.79 6.92 -1.92
N GLY A 254 17.85 7.51 -0.72
CA GLY A 254 17.47 8.90 -0.49
C GLY A 254 18.66 9.85 -0.36
N ASN A 255 18.40 11.15 -0.16
CA ASN A 255 19.47 12.15 -0.07
C ASN A 255 20.32 12.03 1.19
N HIS A 256 19.82 11.34 2.23
CA HIS A 256 20.60 11.01 3.41
C HIS A 256 21.43 9.72 3.27
N ASP A 257 21.15 8.91 2.25
CA ASP A 257 21.94 7.71 1.91
C ASP A 257 23.02 8.04 0.86
N ALA A 258 22.75 8.99 -0.04
CA ALA A 258 23.46 9.23 -1.30
C ALA A 258 24.98 9.38 -1.22
N ASP A 259 25.50 9.99 -0.14
CA ASP A 259 26.93 10.25 0.02
C ASP A 259 27.64 9.29 0.99
N ASN A 260 26.95 8.23 1.41
CA ASN A 260 27.41 7.29 2.41
C ASN A 260 27.53 5.86 1.85
N ALA A 261 28.75 5.46 1.51
CA ALA A 261 29.05 4.12 0.98
C ALA A 261 28.63 2.96 1.91
N ASN A 262 28.38 3.22 3.20
CA ASN A 262 27.91 2.20 4.15
C ASN A 262 26.55 1.62 3.75
N TYR A 263 25.73 2.36 2.99
CA TYR A 263 24.50 1.83 2.39
C TYR A 263 24.76 0.51 1.65
N GLN A 264 25.79 0.48 0.80
CA GLN A 264 26.13 -0.73 0.04
C GLN A 264 26.68 -1.85 0.92
N TYR A 265 27.14 -1.56 2.13
CA TYR A 265 27.65 -2.59 3.04
C TYR A 265 26.53 -3.28 3.81
N HIS A 266 25.44 -2.57 4.06
CA HIS A 266 24.27 -3.04 4.79
C HIS A 266 23.18 -3.65 3.92
N PHE A 267 23.17 -3.44 2.60
CA PHE A 267 22.13 -3.99 1.72
C PHE A 267 22.69 -4.81 0.55
N ASN A 268 21.96 -5.87 0.18
CA ASN A 268 22.26 -6.71 -0.98
C ASN A 268 21.07 -6.69 -1.96
N VAL A 269 21.00 -5.67 -2.81
CA VAL A 269 19.87 -5.51 -3.76
C VAL A 269 20.07 -6.36 -5.03
N PRO A 270 18.98 -6.91 -5.61
CA PRO A 270 19.02 -7.69 -6.84
C PRO A 270 19.15 -6.80 -8.08
N ASN A 271 19.71 -7.32 -9.18
CA ASN A 271 19.75 -6.66 -10.50
C ASN A 271 20.20 -5.19 -10.48
N LEU A 272 21.21 -4.86 -9.67
CA LEU A 272 21.79 -3.52 -9.61
C LEU A 272 22.43 -3.15 -10.94
N SER A 273 22.01 -2.01 -11.49
CA SER A 273 22.50 -1.43 -12.73
C SER A 273 23.63 -0.43 -12.48
N ASN A 274 24.40 -0.15 -13.53
CA ASN A 274 25.31 1.00 -13.58
C ASN A 274 24.61 2.29 -14.05
N LEU A 275 23.37 2.19 -14.55
CA LEU A 275 22.53 3.35 -14.89
C LEU A 275 21.99 3.99 -13.60
N GLY A 276 22.02 5.31 -13.50
CA GLY A 276 21.63 6.03 -12.29
C GLY A 276 22.66 5.92 -11.16
N ASP A 277 23.87 5.41 -11.45
CA ASP A 277 24.93 5.26 -10.45
C ASP A 277 25.56 6.61 -10.13
N ASN A 278 25.41 7.05 -8.89
CA ASN A 278 26.01 8.29 -8.40
C ASN A 278 27.50 8.14 -8.01
N GLY A 279 28.10 6.96 -8.28
CA GLY A 279 29.50 6.63 -8.02
C GLY A 279 29.83 6.34 -6.55
N LYS A 280 28.81 6.30 -5.67
CA LYS A 280 29.00 6.10 -4.22
C LYS A 280 28.14 4.98 -3.66
N VAL A 281 26.85 4.94 -3.99
CA VAL A 281 25.89 3.98 -3.40
C VAL A 281 25.26 3.03 -4.42
N GLY A 282 25.67 3.11 -5.68
CA GLY A 282 25.18 2.26 -6.77
C GLY A 282 24.05 2.93 -7.56
N GLY A 283 23.64 2.28 -8.65
CA GLY A 283 22.60 2.78 -9.55
C GLY A 283 21.20 2.25 -9.26
N ASP A 284 20.37 2.33 -10.28
CA ASP A 284 19.00 1.82 -10.30
C ASP A 284 19.01 0.29 -10.19
N TYR A 285 17.95 -0.29 -9.63
CA TYR A 285 17.80 -1.74 -9.57
C TYR A 285 16.35 -2.18 -9.68
N TYR A 286 16.13 -3.47 -9.94
CA TYR A 286 14.78 -4.01 -10.07
C TYR A 286 14.65 -5.42 -9.52
N PHE A 287 13.42 -5.80 -9.19
CA PHE A 287 13.06 -7.19 -8.93
C PHE A 287 11.62 -7.46 -9.36
N THR A 288 11.28 -8.73 -9.42
CA THR A 288 9.91 -9.17 -9.70
C THR A 288 9.33 -9.86 -8.47
N TYR A 289 8.01 -9.79 -8.28
CA TYR A 289 7.33 -10.59 -7.29
C TYR A 289 5.92 -10.89 -7.77
N GLY A 290 5.63 -12.16 -8.06
CA GLY A 290 4.40 -12.51 -8.77
C GLY A 290 4.34 -11.79 -10.13
N ASP A 291 3.20 -11.17 -10.45
CA ASP A 291 3.00 -10.44 -11.71
C ASP A 291 3.44 -8.96 -11.65
N VAL A 292 4.27 -8.57 -10.68
CA VAL A 292 4.69 -7.17 -10.47
C VAL A 292 6.18 -7.00 -10.74
N LEU A 293 6.50 -6.00 -11.56
CA LEU A 293 7.85 -5.45 -11.71
C LEU A 293 8.02 -4.25 -10.78
N PHE A 294 9.00 -4.31 -9.88
CA PHE A 294 9.41 -3.19 -9.03
C PHE A 294 10.71 -2.60 -9.57
N MET A 295 10.73 -1.30 -9.82
CA MET A 295 11.90 -0.55 -10.29
C MET A 295 12.25 0.54 -9.29
N MET A 296 13.48 0.54 -8.80
CA MET A 296 13.97 1.50 -7.82
C MET A 296 14.97 2.42 -8.49
N LEU A 297 14.65 3.71 -8.51
CA LEU A 297 15.47 4.72 -9.16
C LEU A 297 16.29 5.45 -8.10
N ASN A 298 17.61 5.46 -8.27
CA ASN A 298 18.52 6.28 -7.48
C ASN A 298 18.55 7.70 -8.06
N THR A 299 17.50 8.48 -7.82
CA THR A 299 17.37 9.85 -8.33
C THR A 299 18.27 10.87 -7.60
N GLN A 300 19.22 10.38 -6.79
CA GLN A 300 20.34 11.17 -6.29
C GLN A 300 21.43 11.30 -7.36
N ASP A 301 21.39 10.46 -8.39
CA ASP A 301 21.89 10.82 -9.70
C ASP A 301 20.82 11.67 -10.43
N THR A 302 21.25 12.79 -11.00
CA THR A 302 20.33 13.74 -11.67
C THR A 302 20.20 13.47 -13.17
N ASN A 303 20.92 12.48 -13.69
CA ASN A 303 20.90 12.13 -15.10
C ASN A 303 19.63 11.34 -15.46
N SER A 304 18.54 12.06 -15.69
CA SER A 304 17.24 11.47 -16.06
C SER A 304 17.31 10.58 -17.31
N ALA A 305 18.26 10.79 -18.22
CA ALA A 305 18.40 9.95 -19.41
C ALA A 305 18.78 8.50 -19.07
N GLU A 306 19.58 8.30 -18.02
CA GLU A 306 19.97 6.96 -17.56
C GLU A 306 18.78 6.24 -16.93
N HIS A 307 18.02 6.92 -16.06
CA HIS A 307 16.79 6.36 -15.49
C HIS A 307 15.76 6.00 -16.57
N ILE A 308 15.62 6.85 -17.59
CA ILE A 308 14.72 6.59 -18.74
C ILE A 308 15.18 5.35 -19.52
N GLN A 309 16.49 5.22 -19.75
CA GLN A 309 17.05 4.04 -20.39
C GLN A 309 16.80 2.78 -19.56
N PHE A 310 17.05 2.85 -18.25
CA PHE A 310 16.83 1.74 -17.32
C PHE A 310 15.37 1.25 -17.37
N ILE A 311 14.40 2.15 -17.20
CA ILE A 311 12.96 1.79 -17.25
C ILE A 311 12.61 1.11 -18.57
N LYS A 312 13.07 1.66 -19.70
CA LYS A 312 12.82 1.09 -21.02
C LYS A 312 13.34 -0.35 -21.13
N GLU A 313 14.58 -0.57 -20.73
CA GLU A 313 15.26 -1.87 -20.86
C GLU A 313 14.65 -2.89 -19.89
N THR A 314 14.42 -2.51 -18.64
CA THR A 314 13.83 -3.39 -17.63
C THR A 314 12.39 -3.78 -17.96
N VAL A 315 11.56 -2.85 -18.45
CA VAL A 315 10.20 -3.17 -18.89
C VAL A 315 10.20 -4.09 -20.12
N ALA A 316 11.15 -3.92 -21.04
CA ALA A 316 11.27 -4.80 -22.19
C ALA A 316 11.72 -6.23 -21.79
N GLU A 317 12.60 -6.35 -20.79
CA GLU A 317 13.06 -7.64 -20.26
C GLU A 317 11.96 -8.38 -19.46
N ASN A 318 11.06 -7.65 -18.82
CA ASN A 318 10.00 -8.18 -17.95
C ASN A 318 8.60 -7.88 -18.54
N ALA A 319 8.44 -8.08 -19.85
CA ALA A 319 7.23 -7.72 -20.58
C ALA A 319 5.96 -8.51 -20.17
N ASP A 320 6.14 -9.63 -19.48
CA ASP A 320 5.09 -10.48 -18.92
C ASP A 320 4.53 -9.95 -17.59
N CYS A 321 5.26 -9.10 -16.87
CA CYS A 321 4.78 -8.46 -15.66
C CYS A 321 3.59 -7.55 -15.99
N LYS A 322 2.44 -7.87 -15.38
CA LYS A 322 1.21 -7.08 -15.54
C LYS A 322 1.39 -5.73 -14.88
N TRP A 323 1.75 -5.73 -13.60
CA TRP A 323 1.91 -4.53 -12.79
C TRP A 323 3.32 -3.97 -12.86
N LYS A 324 3.44 -2.65 -12.83
CA LYS A 324 4.73 -1.93 -12.81
C LYS A 324 4.67 -0.86 -11.73
N VAL A 325 5.57 -0.96 -10.76
CA VAL A 325 5.72 -0.01 -9.66
C VAL A 325 7.11 0.60 -9.73
N VAL A 326 7.18 1.92 -9.70
CA VAL A 326 8.43 2.66 -9.58
C VAL A 326 8.54 3.23 -8.17
N THR A 327 9.70 3.13 -7.55
CA THR A 327 10.02 3.85 -6.31
C THR A 327 11.22 4.75 -6.53
N LEU A 328 11.08 6.02 -6.18
CA LEU A 328 12.16 7.01 -6.14
C LEU A 328 12.04 7.80 -4.83
N HIS A 329 13.10 8.45 -4.38
CA HIS A 329 13.03 9.16 -3.11
C HIS A 329 12.28 10.50 -3.21
N GLN A 330 12.65 11.31 -4.20
CA GLN A 330 12.18 12.68 -4.37
C GLN A 330 10.67 12.75 -4.59
N ASP A 331 9.99 13.65 -3.86
CA ASP A 331 8.54 13.78 -3.95
C ASP A 331 8.09 14.55 -5.20
N ILE A 332 8.03 13.83 -6.32
CA ILE A 332 7.65 14.43 -7.60
C ILE A 332 6.16 14.79 -7.70
N TYR A 333 5.27 14.44 -6.78
CA TYR A 333 3.85 14.89 -6.81
C TYR A 333 3.27 15.06 -5.40
N GLY A 334 4.03 15.73 -4.54
CA GLY A 334 3.73 15.94 -3.13
C GLY A 334 2.88 17.13 -2.77
N SER A 335 2.76 17.36 -1.47
CA SER A 335 2.02 18.49 -0.89
C SER A 335 2.66 19.08 0.36
N ALA A 336 3.96 18.85 0.57
CA ALA A 336 4.76 19.51 1.59
C ALA A 336 5.90 20.33 0.95
N GLU A 337 6.92 20.63 1.74
CA GLU A 337 7.92 21.67 1.52
C GLU A 337 8.71 21.50 0.21
N HIS A 338 9.13 20.28 -0.13
CA HIS A 338 10.08 20.04 -1.21
C HIS A 338 9.43 19.75 -2.56
N SER A 339 8.20 19.23 -2.59
CA SER A 339 7.53 18.80 -3.85
C SER A 339 7.43 19.84 -4.97
N ASN A 340 7.50 21.14 -4.64
CA ASN A 340 7.46 22.24 -5.60
C ASN A 340 8.84 22.87 -5.84
N GLU A 341 9.93 22.35 -5.28
CA GLU A 341 11.27 22.82 -5.60
C GLU A 341 11.54 22.70 -7.11
N PRO A 342 12.14 23.72 -7.76
CA PRO A 342 12.34 23.72 -9.20
C PRO A 342 13.08 22.49 -9.74
N GLU A 343 14.03 21.93 -8.99
CA GLU A 343 14.75 20.71 -9.39
C GLU A 343 13.87 19.46 -9.36
N ILE A 344 13.05 19.28 -8.33
CA ILE A 344 12.10 18.16 -8.20
C ILE A 344 10.99 18.27 -9.26
N VAL A 345 10.50 19.48 -9.53
CA VAL A 345 9.52 19.72 -10.60
C VAL A 345 10.11 19.43 -11.98
N ASN A 346 11.39 19.72 -12.22
CA ASN A 346 12.04 19.35 -13.48
C ASN A 346 12.27 17.83 -13.59
N LEU A 347 12.60 17.15 -12.48
CA LEU A 347 12.67 15.69 -12.43
C LEU A 347 11.31 15.04 -12.75
N ARG A 348 10.22 15.57 -12.19
CA ARG A 348 8.83 15.19 -12.51
C ARG A 348 8.59 15.24 -14.01
N TYR A 349 8.85 16.37 -14.67
CA TYR A 349 8.57 16.50 -16.11
C TYR A 349 9.52 15.67 -16.99
N ALA A 350 10.72 15.34 -16.51
CA ALA A 350 11.64 14.46 -17.22
C ALA A 350 11.18 12.99 -17.20
N LEU A 351 10.69 12.49 -16.06
CA LEU A 351 10.41 11.06 -15.87
C LEU A 351 8.98 10.66 -16.21
N THR A 352 7.99 11.52 -15.93
CA THR A 352 6.57 11.17 -16.07
C THR A 352 6.14 10.73 -17.48
N PRO A 353 6.67 11.30 -18.60
CA PRO A 353 6.34 10.79 -19.93
C PRO A 353 6.81 9.35 -20.16
N THR A 354 7.94 8.98 -19.56
CA THR A 354 8.49 7.62 -19.64
C THR A 354 7.66 6.65 -18.82
N PHE A 355 7.21 7.05 -17.62
CA PHE A 355 6.32 6.24 -16.81
C PHE A 355 5.01 5.90 -17.54
N GLU A 356 4.36 6.87 -18.18
CA GLU A 356 3.13 6.60 -18.95
C GLU A 356 3.43 5.71 -20.16
N LYS A 357 4.48 6.04 -20.92
CA LYS A 357 4.86 5.30 -22.13
C LYS A 357 5.10 3.80 -21.88
N TYR A 358 5.65 3.46 -20.73
CA TYR A 358 5.95 2.07 -20.36
C TYR A 358 4.93 1.45 -19.38
N GLY A 359 3.81 2.13 -19.15
CA GLY A 359 2.66 1.59 -18.42
C GLY A 359 2.92 1.38 -16.93
N VAL A 360 3.64 2.30 -16.28
CA VAL A 360 3.77 2.32 -14.82
C VAL A 360 2.40 2.57 -14.19
N ASP A 361 1.99 1.73 -13.24
CA ASP A 361 0.68 1.84 -12.60
C ASP A 361 0.73 2.77 -11.38
N ALA A 362 1.82 2.68 -10.61
CA ALA A 362 2.02 3.46 -9.39
C ALA A 362 3.48 3.89 -9.22
N VAL A 363 3.66 5.10 -8.71
CA VAL A 363 4.95 5.67 -8.33
C VAL A 363 4.93 6.00 -6.84
N LEU A 364 5.94 5.52 -6.12
CA LEU A 364 6.05 5.58 -4.67
C LEU A 364 7.22 6.49 -4.27
N THR A 365 6.98 7.50 -3.43
CA THR A 365 7.95 8.54 -3.04
C THR A 365 8.02 8.76 -1.52
N GLY A 366 9.08 9.44 -1.05
CA GLY A 366 9.28 9.83 0.34
C GLY A 366 9.64 11.32 0.43
N HIS A 367 10.69 11.67 1.16
CA HIS A 367 11.36 12.99 1.17
C HIS A 367 10.57 14.14 1.82
N ASP A 368 9.26 14.25 1.57
CA ASP A 368 8.40 15.34 2.03
C ASP A 368 7.85 15.11 3.46
N HIS A 369 8.21 14.01 4.13
CA HIS A 369 7.85 13.68 5.52
C HIS A 369 6.36 13.92 5.89
N ALA A 370 5.48 13.95 4.90
CA ALA A 370 4.05 14.17 5.01
C ALA A 370 3.35 13.25 4.01
N TYR A 371 2.17 12.75 4.38
CA TYR A 371 1.47 11.83 3.51
C TYR A 371 0.80 12.60 2.38
N SER A 372 0.94 12.11 1.16
CA SER A 372 0.21 12.63 0.01
C SER A 372 -0.16 11.51 -0.96
N ARG A 373 -1.34 11.63 -1.56
CA ARG A 373 -1.80 10.79 -2.66
C ARG A 373 -2.36 11.67 -3.76
N SER A 374 -1.87 11.47 -4.97
CA SER A 374 -2.39 12.14 -6.14
C SER A 374 -3.72 11.54 -6.61
N LYS A 375 -4.42 12.30 -7.45
CA LYS A 375 -5.35 11.77 -8.45
C LYS A 375 -4.56 10.97 -9.49
N PHE A 376 -5.22 10.28 -10.41
CA PHE A 376 -4.51 9.67 -11.53
C PHE A 376 -4.09 10.75 -12.52
N LEU A 377 -2.81 10.74 -12.90
CA LEU A 377 -2.20 11.79 -13.72
C LEU A 377 -1.62 11.22 -15.01
N SER A 378 -1.87 11.89 -16.13
CA SER A 378 -1.18 11.61 -17.39
C SER A 378 0.25 12.17 -17.36
N GLY A 379 1.21 11.34 -17.74
CA GLY A 379 2.58 11.73 -18.08
C GLY A 379 2.73 12.27 -19.52
N ASN A 380 1.70 12.21 -20.36
CA ASN A 380 1.72 12.67 -21.75
C ASN A 380 1.81 14.19 -21.82
N GLN A 381 3.04 14.69 -21.84
CA GLN A 381 3.36 16.10 -21.86
C GLN A 381 4.12 16.47 -23.13
N THR A 382 3.88 17.70 -23.61
CA THR A 382 4.85 18.41 -24.46
C THR A 382 5.97 18.87 -23.54
N GLU A 383 7.24 18.47 -23.77
CA GLU A 383 8.40 18.77 -22.90
C GLU A 383 8.25 20.09 -22.13
N LYS A 384 7.97 19.97 -20.82
CA LYS A 384 7.80 21.10 -19.90
C LYS A 384 9.05 21.17 -19.03
N THR A 385 9.58 22.37 -18.86
CA THR A 385 10.67 22.67 -17.94
C THR A 385 10.32 23.98 -17.27
N VAL A 386 10.62 24.07 -15.98
CA VAL A 386 10.48 25.31 -15.23
C VAL A 386 11.84 25.96 -15.04
N THR A 387 11.86 27.28 -15.07
CA THR A 387 13.03 28.09 -14.75
C THR A 387 12.64 29.02 -13.63
N TYR A 388 13.03 28.65 -12.41
CA TYR A 388 12.97 29.48 -11.23
C TYR A 388 14.22 29.17 -10.39
N ASN A 389 14.87 30.18 -9.85
CA ASN A 389 16.08 30.01 -9.06
C ASN A 389 15.72 29.32 -7.73
N GLY A 390 16.47 28.27 -7.36
CA GLY A 390 16.24 27.50 -6.13
C GLY A 390 16.38 28.36 -4.88
N ASP A 391 17.44 29.15 -4.77
CA ASP A 391 17.66 30.03 -3.60
C ASP A 391 16.52 31.07 -3.45
N GLU A 392 16.02 31.63 -4.56
CA GLU A 392 14.86 32.55 -4.53
C GLU A 392 13.55 31.83 -4.18
N PHE A 393 13.39 30.56 -4.59
CA PHE A 393 12.25 29.74 -4.20
C PHE A 393 12.29 29.45 -2.70
N ASP A 394 13.44 29.03 -2.17
CA ASP A 394 13.63 28.71 -0.76
C ASP A 394 13.35 29.91 0.14
N GLU A 395 13.86 31.09 -0.22
CA GLU A 395 13.58 32.34 0.53
C GLU A 395 12.08 32.64 0.59
N MET A 396 11.36 32.43 -0.52
CA MET A 396 9.91 32.67 -0.57
C MET A 396 9.12 31.57 0.13
N LEU A 397 9.55 30.32 0.04
CA LEU A 397 8.94 29.20 0.75
C LEU A 397 9.06 29.41 2.26
N ASP A 398 10.27 29.67 2.77
CA ASP A 398 10.55 29.97 4.18
C ASP A 398 9.61 31.07 4.68
N LYS A 399 9.52 32.18 3.93
CA LYS A 399 8.61 33.28 4.25
C LYS A 399 7.15 32.84 4.28
N ASP A 400 6.72 32.03 3.33
CA ASP A 400 5.34 31.62 3.16
C ASP A 400 4.86 30.63 4.22
N ILE A 401 5.77 29.78 4.70
CA ILE A 401 5.47 28.74 5.70
C ILE A 401 5.83 29.15 7.13
N ASP A 402 6.62 30.22 7.34
CA ASP A 402 7.07 30.67 8.65
C ASP A 402 5.92 30.81 9.66
N TYR A 403 6.07 30.13 10.79
CA TYR A 403 5.14 30.16 11.91
C TYR A 403 5.90 30.47 13.21
N THR A 404 5.60 31.63 13.79
CA THR A 404 6.22 32.12 15.04
C THR A 404 5.27 32.05 16.25
N GLY A 405 4.11 31.40 16.09
CA GLY A 405 3.12 31.24 17.16
C GLY A 405 3.43 30.08 18.10
N GLU A 406 2.59 29.90 19.13
CA GLU A 406 2.67 28.76 20.05
C GLU A 406 1.90 27.55 19.48
N GLY A 407 2.40 26.33 19.71
CA GLY A 407 1.76 25.07 19.29
C GLY A 407 2.31 24.47 17.99
N THR A 408 1.88 23.25 17.66
CA THR A 408 2.23 22.59 16.39
C THR A 408 1.19 22.92 15.33
N LEU A 409 1.64 23.21 14.11
CA LEU A 409 0.80 23.23 12.92
C LEU A 409 0.85 21.86 12.23
N THR A 410 -0.09 21.67 11.32
CA THR A 410 -0.11 20.54 10.37
C THR A 410 -0.25 21.03 8.93
N VAL A 411 -0.53 22.34 8.79
CA VAL A 411 -0.67 23.07 7.53
C VAL A 411 -0.07 24.44 7.76
N ALA A 412 0.87 24.82 6.90
CA ALA A 412 1.54 26.10 6.91
C ALA A 412 0.56 27.29 6.74
N PRO A 413 0.85 28.47 7.31
CA PRO A 413 -0.07 29.63 7.34
C PRO A 413 -0.29 30.31 5.98
N GLY A 414 0.62 30.14 5.01
CA GLY A 414 0.54 30.75 3.69
C GLY A 414 0.62 32.27 3.77
N ASN A 415 1.73 32.79 4.29
CA ASN A 415 1.91 34.21 4.59
C ASN A 415 1.87 35.10 3.35
N ILE A 416 2.29 34.60 2.18
CA ILE A 416 2.27 35.32 0.91
C ILE A 416 0.85 35.32 0.33
N LYS A 417 0.22 36.49 0.28
CA LYS A 417 -1.20 36.61 -0.13
C LYS A 417 -1.34 36.86 -1.64
N ALA A 418 -2.45 36.41 -2.21
CA ALA A 418 -2.72 36.52 -3.65
C ALA A 418 -2.81 37.97 -4.15
N ASP A 419 -3.10 38.92 -3.27
CA ASP A 419 -3.18 40.36 -3.55
C ASP A 419 -1.88 41.11 -3.24
N THR A 420 -0.76 40.38 -3.05
CA THR A 420 0.55 40.98 -2.83
C THR A 420 0.96 41.94 -3.95
N THR A 421 1.59 43.04 -3.56
CA THR A 421 2.19 44.00 -4.49
C THR A 421 3.68 43.77 -4.70
N ASP A 422 4.31 42.90 -3.92
CA ASP A 422 5.73 42.57 -4.04
C ASP A 422 5.99 41.70 -5.28
N GLU A 423 6.97 42.08 -6.10
CA GLU A 423 7.22 41.40 -7.37
C GLU A 423 7.87 40.01 -7.20
N SER A 424 8.65 39.79 -6.14
CA SER A 424 9.23 38.48 -5.84
C SER A 424 8.15 37.50 -5.39
N GLU A 425 7.23 37.96 -4.54
CA GLU A 425 6.08 37.18 -4.10
C GLU A 425 5.13 36.84 -5.26
N LYS A 426 4.86 37.79 -6.18
CA LYS A 426 4.08 37.51 -7.39
C LYS A 426 4.74 36.45 -8.27
N THR A 427 6.06 36.51 -8.41
CA THR A 427 6.83 35.53 -9.19
C THR A 427 6.71 34.15 -8.58
N TYR A 428 6.88 34.03 -7.25
CA TYR A 428 6.67 32.80 -6.51
C TYR A 428 5.25 32.23 -6.68
N LEU A 429 4.21 33.04 -6.49
CA LEU A 429 2.82 32.60 -6.66
C LEU A 429 2.50 32.18 -8.10
N SER A 430 3.05 32.89 -9.09
CA SER A 430 2.93 32.54 -10.50
C SER A 430 3.61 31.21 -10.80
N TYR A 431 4.80 30.99 -10.22
CA TYR A 431 5.50 29.71 -10.32
C TYR A 431 4.66 28.57 -9.72
N LEU A 432 4.20 28.69 -8.47
CA LEU A 432 3.36 27.69 -7.82
C LEU A 432 2.12 27.36 -8.67
N THR A 433 1.47 28.39 -9.22
CA THR A 433 0.29 28.22 -10.09
C THR A 433 0.64 27.43 -11.36
N SER A 434 1.81 27.67 -11.94
CA SER A 434 2.24 27.01 -13.18
C SER A 434 2.52 25.50 -13.03
N VAL A 435 2.76 25.03 -11.81
CA VAL A 435 3.10 23.63 -11.48
C VAL A 435 1.95 22.89 -10.78
N MET A 436 0.75 23.49 -10.75
CA MET A 436 -0.47 22.85 -10.22
C MET A 436 -0.96 21.67 -11.06
N ASP A 437 -0.54 21.60 -12.34
CA ASP A 437 -0.73 20.45 -13.24
C ASP A 437 -2.20 19.97 -13.33
N ALA A 438 -3.16 20.89 -13.26
CA ALA A 438 -4.59 20.57 -13.33
C ALA A 438 -4.99 19.93 -14.67
N ASP A 439 -4.25 20.21 -15.75
CA ASP A 439 -4.40 19.62 -17.08
C ASP A 439 -3.95 18.15 -17.14
N ARG A 440 -3.26 17.64 -16.11
CA ARG A 440 -2.76 16.25 -16.05
C ARG A 440 -3.78 15.27 -15.51
N ILE A 441 -4.81 15.74 -14.81
CA ILE A 441 -5.74 14.87 -14.09
C ILE A 441 -6.59 14.09 -15.08
N THR A 442 -6.49 12.76 -15.05
CA THR A 442 -7.26 11.85 -15.90
C THR A 442 -8.44 11.23 -15.14
N GLU A 443 -8.21 10.76 -13.91
CA GLU A 443 -9.23 10.16 -13.06
C GLU A 443 -9.10 10.65 -11.60
N THR A 444 -10.23 10.72 -10.89
CA THR A 444 -10.30 11.23 -9.50
C THR A 444 -10.91 10.24 -8.50
N GLY A 445 -11.37 9.09 -8.98
CA GLY A 445 -12.02 8.08 -8.16
C GLY A 445 -11.03 7.25 -7.32
N GLU A 446 -11.56 6.59 -6.30
CA GLU A 446 -10.82 5.67 -5.43
C GLU A 446 -10.85 4.23 -5.95
N TYR A 447 -11.80 3.89 -6.82
CA TYR A 447 -11.86 2.62 -7.51
C TYR A 447 -11.81 2.88 -9.01
N VAL A 448 -10.69 2.57 -9.66
CA VAL A 448 -10.44 2.91 -11.06
C VAL A 448 -10.08 1.67 -11.86
N VAL A 449 -10.86 1.41 -12.91
CA VAL A 449 -10.66 0.30 -13.85
C VAL A 449 -9.87 0.80 -15.05
N ASP A 450 -8.75 0.14 -15.34
CA ASP A 450 -7.82 0.43 -16.44
C ASP A 450 -7.48 1.93 -16.53
N PRO A 451 -6.88 2.51 -15.48
CA PRO A 451 -6.62 3.95 -15.43
C PRO A 451 -5.72 4.37 -16.59
N LYS A 452 -6.03 5.53 -17.19
CA LYS A 452 -5.15 6.14 -18.21
C LYS A 452 -3.96 6.84 -17.58
N GLY A 453 -4.15 7.35 -16.36
CA GLY A 453 -3.09 8.01 -15.60
C GLY A 453 -2.39 7.09 -14.60
N ILE A 454 -1.34 7.63 -14.00
CA ILE A 454 -0.49 6.99 -13.01
C ILE A 454 -0.88 7.50 -11.63
N LEU A 455 -0.86 6.63 -10.63
CA LEU A 455 -1.06 7.01 -9.23
C LEU A 455 0.28 7.34 -8.57
N TYR A 456 0.37 8.46 -7.86
CA TYR A 456 1.55 8.84 -7.06
C TYR A 456 1.19 8.82 -5.57
N LEU A 457 2.09 8.27 -4.76
CA LEU A 457 1.92 8.13 -3.32
C LEU A 457 3.21 8.49 -2.59
N THR A 458 3.16 9.55 -1.79
CA THR A 458 4.23 9.95 -0.87
C THR A 458 3.98 9.35 0.50
N ALA A 459 4.94 8.57 1.01
CA ALA A 459 4.93 8.16 2.40
C ALA A 459 5.48 9.26 3.32
N SER A 460 4.86 9.45 4.48
CA SER A 460 5.43 10.26 5.57
C SER A 460 6.48 9.45 6.34
N SER A 461 7.09 10.07 7.36
CA SER A 461 8.04 9.39 8.24
C SER A 461 7.41 8.17 8.90
N SER A 462 8.14 7.06 8.87
CA SER A 462 7.71 5.76 9.41
C SER A 462 8.30 5.44 10.78
N SER A 463 9.33 6.17 11.20
CA SER A 463 9.87 6.16 12.56
C SER A 463 9.32 7.32 13.41
N GLY A 464 8.77 8.35 12.75
CA GLY A 464 8.45 9.61 13.42
C GLY A 464 9.69 10.30 13.96
N SER A 465 10.80 10.26 13.23
CA SER A 465 12.04 10.98 13.57
C SER A 465 11.98 12.45 13.16
N LYS A 466 11.15 12.79 12.17
CA LYS A 466 10.97 14.14 11.65
C LYS A 466 9.67 14.25 10.83
N TYR A 467 9.01 15.40 10.85
CA TYR A 467 7.80 15.71 10.07
C TYR A 467 7.94 17.06 9.36
N TYR A 468 7.16 17.25 8.28
CA TYR A 468 6.95 18.54 7.63
C TYR A 468 5.48 18.90 7.59
N ASP A 469 5.21 20.19 7.64
CA ASP A 469 3.87 20.75 7.50
C ASP A 469 3.40 20.66 6.04
N LEU A 470 2.09 20.47 5.86
CA LEU A 470 1.50 20.58 4.53
C LEU A 470 1.56 22.04 4.05
N VAL A 471 1.90 22.26 2.78
CA VAL A 471 1.87 23.63 2.24
C VAL A 471 0.45 24.18 2.22
N SER A 472 0.32 25.49 2.45
CA SER A 472 -0.98 26.18 2.54
C SER A 472 -1.82 26.02 1.26
N ARG A 473 -1.18 26.05 0.09
CA ARG A 473 -1.81 25.94 -1.23
C ARG A 473 -1.77 24.49 -1.71
N GLN A 474 -2.88 23.77 -1.51
CA GLN A 474 -3.03 22.42 -2.02
C GLN A 474 -2.96 22.37 -3.55
N GLN A 475 -2.12 21.48 -4.07
CA GLN A 475 -1.97 21.30 -5.51
C GLN A 475 -3.20 20.63 -6.14
N SER A 476 -3.51 21.00 -7.38
CA SER A 476 -4.74 20.52 -8.04
C SER A 476 -4.77 19.01 -8.23
N TYR A 477 -3.59 18.39 -8.38
CA TYR A 477 -3.42 16.95 -8.52
C TYR A 477 -3.57 16.17 -7.21
N ILE A 478 -3.55 16.79 -6.04
CA ILE A 478 -3.66 16.07 -4.76
C ILE A 478 -5.10 15.62 -4.53
N ALA A 479 -5.30 14.31 -4.35
CA ALA A 479 -6.57 13.72 -3.93
C ALA A 479 -6.70 13.71 -2.40
N SER A 480 -5.61 13.37 -1.70
CA SER A 480 -5.55 13.31 -0.24
C SER A 480 -4.17 13.70 0.25
N ARG A 481 -4.11 14.36 1.41
CA ARG A 481 -2.86 14.72 2.08
C ARG A 481 -3.10 14.75 3.59
N TRP A 482 -2.12 14.34 4.37
CA TRP A 482 -2.29 14.18 5.80
C TRP A 482 -0.98 14.39 6.57
N GLN A 483 -1.07 15.12 7.67
CA GLN A 483 -0.02 15.29 8.66
C GLN A 483 -0.67 15.53 10.03
N GLU A 484 -0.25 14.78 11.05
CA GLU A 484 -0.55 15.07 12.47
C GLU A 484 0.62 14.63 13.38
N ASP A 485 1.83 14.62 12.82
CA ASP A 485 3.06 14.24 13.51
C ASP A 485 2.98 12.84 14.14
N VAL A 486 2.39 11.89 13.40
CA VAL A 486 2.34 10.48 13.77
C VAL A 486 2.97 9.65 12.66
N PRO A 487 3.77 8.62 12.99
CA PRO A 487 4.33 7.77 11.96
C PRO A 487 3.23 7.07 11.18
N THR A 488 3.44 6.91 9.87
CA THR A 488 2.47 6.26 8.98
C THR A 488 3.10 5.08 8.25
N TYR A 489 2.24 4.18 7.77
CA TYR A 489 2.61 3.10 6.88
C TYR A 489 1.45 2.79 5.94
N SER A 490 1.77 2.34 4.72
CA SER A 490 0.77 1.85 3.78
C SER A 490 0.86 0.33 3.63
N LEU A 491 -0.28 -0.32 3.46
CA LEU A 491 -0.40 -1.73 3.09
C LEU A 491 -0.97 -1.81 1.67
N ILE A 492 -0.25 -2.48 0.78
CA ILE A 492 -0.61 -2.63 -0.63
C ILE A 492 -0.87 -4.10 -0.91
N ASP A 493 -2.13 -4.44 -1.12
CA ASP A 493 -2.58 -5.77 -1.52
C ASP A 493 -2.59 -5.87 -3.04
N VAL A 494 -1.87 -6.85 -3.57
CA VAL A 494 -1.79 -7.10 -5.01
C VAL A 494 -2.37 -8.46 -5.34
N THR A 495 -3.18 -8.51 -6.39
CA THR A 495 -3.64 -9.71 -7.07
C THR A 495 -3.31 -9.62 -8.55
N GLU A 496 -3.65 -10.65 -9.31
CA GLU A 496 -3.57 -10.62 -10.77
C GLU A 496 -4.27 -9.40 -11.39
N THR A 497 -5.42 -8.98 -10.83
CA THR A 497 -6.29 -7.96 -11.44
C THR A 497 -6.44 -6.69 -10.62
N THR A 498 -6.02 -6.67 -9.35
CA THR A 498 -6.19 -5.51 -8.46
C THR A 498 -4.94 -5.14 -7.68
N MET A 499 -4.69 -3.84 -7.52
CA MET A 499 -3.76 -3.27 -6.54
C MET A 499 -4.55 -2.35 -5.60
N THR A 500 -4.58 -2.67 -4.31
CA THR A 500 -5.35 -1.92 -3.30
C THR A 500 -4.44 -1.34 -2.23
N ILE A 501 -4.53 -0.04 -1.98
CA ILE A 501 -3.69 0.72 -1.07
C ILE A 501 -4.54 1.19 0.11
N ASN A 502 -4.04 0.96 1.32
CA ASN A 502 -4.58 1.51 2.55
C ASN A 502 -3.45 2.12 3.38
N THR A 503 -3.63 3.34 3.88
CA THR A 503 -2.62 4.03 4.69
C THR A 503 -3.14 4.28 6.09
N TYR A 504 -2.29 4.01 7.08
CA TYR A 504 -2.64 4.03 8.50
C TYR A 504 -1.67 4.87 9.31
N ARG A 505 -2.19 5.49 10.37
CA ARG A 505 -1.40 6.06 11.46
C ARG A 505 -1.08 4.98 12.49
N THR A 506 0.11 5.03 13.08
CA THR A 506 0.63 3.97 13.96
C THR A 506 0.10 4.03 15.40
N ASP A 507 -0.34 5.18 15.89
CA ASP A 507 -0.78 5.37 17.28
C ASP A 507 -2.12 4.68 17.59
N ASN A 508 -3.01 4.52 16.60
CA ASN A 508 -4.33 3.92 16.79
C ASN A 508 -4.82 3.04 15.63
N ASP A 509 -3.99 2.79 14.61
CA ASP A 509 -4.32 1.99 13.41
C ASP A 509 -5.53 2.49 12.61
N SER A 510 -5.94 3.74 12.78
CA SER A 510 -7.00 4.32 11.95
C SER A 510 -6.48 4.62 10.55
N ALA A 511 -7.32 4.43 9.55
CA ALA A 511 -7.02 4.88 8.20
C ALA A 511 -6.90 6.41 8.18
N ILE A 512 -5.89 6.94 7.50
CA ILE A 512 -5.71 8.39 7.29
C ILE A 512 -6.23 8.85 5.92
N ASP A 513 -6.58 7.90 5.06
CA ASP A 513 -7.10 8.12 3.73
C ASP A 513 -8.10 7.02 3.35
N ASN A 514 -8.91 7.28 2.34
CA ASN A 514 -9.79 6.28 1.75
C ASN A 514 -8.97 5.20 1.04
N THR A 515 -9.49 3.97 1.05
CA THR A 515 -8.91 2.85 0.30
C THR A 515 -8.93 3.15 -1.19
N VAL A 516 -7.77 3.04 -1.85
CA VAL A 516 -7.67 3.19 -3.32
C VAL A 516 -7.40 1.84 -3.96
N THR A 517 -8.14 1.51 -5.01
CA THR A 517 -8.00 0.28 -5.78
C THR A 517 -7.85 0.60 -7.27
N ILE A 518 -6.73 0.18 -7.83
CA ILE A 518 -6.51 0.08 -9.27
C ILE A 518 -6.95 -1.32 -9.71
N VAL A 519 -7.72 -1.40 -10.79
CA VAL A 519 -8.19 -2.67 -11.38
C VAL A 519 -7.73 -2.73 -12.83
N LYS A 520 -6.79 -3.61 -13.19
CA LYS A 520 -6.33 -3.76 -14.59
C LYS A 520 -7.44 -4.26 -15.52
N SER A 521 -8.32 -5.09 -14.99
CA SER A 521 -9.53 -5.55 -15.67
C SER A 521 -10.51 -6.03 -14.62
N ALA A 522 -11.79 -5.68 -14.75
CA ALA A 522 -12.80 -6.20 -13.85
C ALA A 522 -12.85 -7.74 -13.93
N ASP A 523 -12.95 -8.40 -12.77
CA ASP A 523 -12.86 -9.86 -12.65
C ASP A 523 -14.15 -10.52 -13.17
N LYS A 524 -14.05 -11.09 -14.37
CA LYS A 524 -15.12 -11.88 -15.00
C LYS A 524 -14.90 -13.40 -14.91
N SER A 525 -13.92 -13.88 -14.14
CA SER A 525 -13.51 -15.29 -14.12
C SER A 525 -14.68 -16.24 -13.77
N ALA A 526 -15.52 -15.83 -12.82
CA ALA A 526 -16.71 -16.60 -12.45
C ALA A 526 -17.77 -16.62 -13.56
N VAL A 527 -17.94 -15.52 -14.30
CA VAL A 527 -18.81 -15.46 -15.49
C VAL A 527 -18.26 -16.36 -16.59
N ASP A 528 -16.97 -16.26 -16.89
CA ASP A 528 -16.29 -17.07 -17.91
C ASP A 528 -16.40 -18.58 -17.58
N ALA A 529 -16.17 -18.97 -16.32
CA ALA A 529 -16.33 -20.36 -15.88
C ALA A 529 -17.78 -20.87 -16.05
N LYS A 530 -18.77 -20.03 -15.74
CA LYS A 530 -20.18 -20.39 -15.89
C LYS A 530 -20.61 -20.50 -17.36
N LEU A 531 -20.14 -19.56 -18.20
CA LEU A 531 -20.32 -19.63 -19.65
C LEU A 531 -19.69 -20.89 -20.23
N ALA A 532 -18.46 -21.22 -19.85
CA ALA A 532 -17.77 -22.43 -20.29
C ALA A 532 -18.55 -23.70 -19.90
N GLN A 533 -19.11 -23.74 -18.69
CA GLN A 533 -19.99 -24.84 -18.25
C GLN A 533 -21.22 -24.97 -19.19
N ILE A 534 -21.96 -23.88 -19.42
CA ILE A 534 -23.18 -23.90 -20.23
C ILE A 534 -22.87 -24.26 -21.68
N ASN A 535 -21.81 -23.68 -22.27
CA ASN A 535 -21.36 -24.00 -23.63
C ASN A 535 -20.97 -25.46 -23.78
N LYS A 536 -20.35 -26.06 -22.76
CA LYS A 536 -20.06 -27.50 -22.75
C LYS A 536 -21.35 -28.32 -22.72
N GLU A 537 -22.31 -27.97 -21.86
CA GLU A 537 -23.60 -28.69 -21.78
C GLU A 537 -24.37 -28.66 -23.11
N LEU A 538 -24.33 -27.52 -23.82
CA LEU A 538 -24.88 -27.36 -25.17
C LEU A 538 -24.15 -28.25 -26.19
N THR A 539 -22.81 -28.23 -26.18
CA THR A 539 -21.97 -29.01 -27.10
C THR A 539 -22.13 -30.52 -26.91
N ASP A 540 -22.23 -30.95 -25.65
CA ASP A 540 -22.43 -32.35 -25.25
C ASP A 540 -23.88 -32.83 -25.46
N ASN A 541 -24.78 -31.97 -25.97
CA ASN A 541 -26.22 -32.22 -26.12
C ASN A 541 -26.93 -32.64 -24.82
N THR A 542 -26.37 -32.25 -23.67
CA THR A 542 -27.02 -32.46 -22.35
C THR A 542 -27.98 -31.32 -22.00
N LEU A 543 -27.89 -30.21 -22.74
CA LEU A 543 -28.79 -29.07 -22.69
C LEU A 543 -29.30 -28.77 -24.10
N VAL A 544 -30.58 -29.08 -24.38
CA VAL A 544 -31.15 -28.97 -25.73
C VAL A 544 -32.35 -28.03 -25.74
N GLU A 545 -32.35 -27.03 -26.63
CA GLU A 545 -33.38 -25.98 -26.72
C GLU A 545 -34.81 -26.51 -26.73
N LYS A 546 -35.07 -27.52 -27.57
CA LYS A 546 -36.41 -28.09 -27.79
C LYS A 546 -37.05 -28.68 -26.52
N ASP A 547 -36.25 -29.01 -25.52
CA ASP A 547 -36.71 -29.63 -24.28
C ASP A 547 -37.29 -28.60 -23.32
N TYR A 548 -37.10 -27.30 -23.56
CA TYR A 548 -37.47 -26.20 -22.67
C TYR A 548 -38.46 -25.22 -23.31
N THR A 549 -39.22 -24.51 -22.48
CA THR A 549 -40.15 -23.49 -22.96
C THR A 549 -39.40 -22.36 -23.65
N THR A 550 -40.01 -21.77 -24.69
CA THR A 550 -39.42 -20.66 -25.45
C THR A 550 -39.03 -19.48 -24.55
N GLY A 551 -39.83 -19.19 -23.51
CA GLY A 551 -39.57 -18.11 -22.57
C GLY A 551 -38.32 -18.35 -21.71
N SER A 552 -38.22 -19.53 -21.09
CA SER A 552 -37.06 -19.84 -20.25
C SER A 552 -35.78 -19.99 -21.05
N TRP A 553 -35.86 -20.54 -22.28
CA TRP A 553 -34.70 -20.64 -23.16
C TRP A 553 -34.20 -19.28 -23.64
N LYS A 554 -35.13 -18.40 -24.02
CA LYS A 554 -34.78 -17.02 -24.38
C LYS A 554 -34.07 -16.29 -23.24
N ALA A 555 -34.56 -16.43 -22.00
CA ALA A 555 -33.91 -15.81 -20.83
C ALA A 555 -32.46 -16.30 -20.63
N LEU A 556 -32.20 -17.60 -20.84
CA LEU A 556 -30.84 -18.14 -20.80
C LEU A 556 -29.96 -17.52 -21.91
N LYS A 557 -30.48 -17.45 -23.14
CA LYS A 557 -29.74 -16.88 -24.27
C LYS A 557 -29.42 -15.40 -24.06
N ASP A 558 -30.40 -14.61 -23.61
CA ASP A 558 -30.22 -13.18 -23.32
C ASP A 558 -29.16 -12.97 -22.21
N ALA A 559 -29.15 -13.82 -21.18
CA ALA A 559 -28.16 -13.77 -20.12
C ALA A 559 -26.74 -14.19 -20.59
N MET A 560 -26.64 -15.20 -21.47
CA MET A 560 -25.38 -15.56 -22.12
C MET A 560 -24.85 -14.45 -23.02
N ASP A 561 -25.73 -13.78 -23.77
CA ASP A 561 -25.36 -12.63 -24.60
C ASP A 561 -24.87 -11.45 -23.76
N ALA A 562 -25.50 -11.18 -22.61
CA ALA A 562 -25.03 -10.16 -21.68
C ALA A 562 -23.64 -10.50 -21.11
N ALA A 563 -23.41 -11.77 -20.75
CA ALA A 563 -22.11 -12.26 -20.28
C ALA A 563 -21.02 -12.17 -21.35
N ASN A 564 -21.33 -12.49 -22.61
CA ASN A 564 -20.39 -12.35 -23.74
C ASN A 564 -20.11 -10.89 -24.13
N ARG A 565 -20.92 -9.93 -23.66
CA ARG A 565 -20.76 -8.49 -23.93
C ARG A 565 -20.03 -7.73 -22.83
N ILE A 566 -19.55 -8.40 -21.78
CA ILE A 566 -18.71 -7.77 -20.75
C ILE A 566 -17.47 -7.18 -21.45
N SER A 567 -17.30 -5.88 -21.30
CA SER A 567 -16.15 -5.11 -21.77
C SER A 567 -15.16 -4.86 -20.63
N PRO A 568 -13.91 -4.44 -20.92
CA PRO A 568 -12.95 -4.02 -19.90
C PRO A 568 -13.47 -2.94 -18.96
N GLU A 569 -14.38 -2.08 -19.43
CA GLU A 569 -14.98 -0.97 -18.67
C GLU A 569 -16.20 -1.39 -17.83
N THR A 570 -16.62 -2.65 -17.89
CA THR A 570 -17.79 -3.11 -17.13
C THR A 570 -17.44 -3.18 -15.64
N GLU A 571 -18.12 -2.38 -14.81
CA GLU A 571 -17.90 -2.36 -13.37
C GLU A 571 -18.11 -3.73 -12.72
N GLN A 572 -17.33 -4.06 -11.68
CA GLN A 572 -17.46 -5.34 -10.98
C GLN A 572 -18.88 -5.61 -10.45
N ALA A 573 -19.59 -4.59 -9.99
CA ALA A 573 -20.97 -4.73 -9.53
C ALA A 573 -21.91 -5.18 -10.67
N GLN A 574 -21.67 -4.70 -11.90
CA GLN A 574 -22.42 -5.10 -13.09
C GLN A 574 -22.04 -6.52 -13.52
N ILE A 575 -20.76 -6.88 -13.48
CA ILE A 575 -20.29 -8.26 -13.73
C ILE A 575 -20.93 -9.25 -12.74
N ASN A 576 -20.99 -8.91 -11.46
CA ASN A 576 -21.63 -9.73 -10.43
C ASN A 576 -23.13 -9.92 -10.73
N LYS A 577 -23.82 -8.87 -11.17
CA LYS A 577 -25.23 -8.95 -11.58
C LYS A 577 -25.43 -9.77 -12.85
N ILE A 578 -24.49 -9.71 -13.79
CA ILE A 578 -24.49 -10.55 -14.99
C ILE A 578 -24.31 -12.03 -14.60
N LEU A 579 -23.41 -12.34 -13.68
CA LEU A 579 -23.23 -13.70 -13.15
C LEU A 579 -24.50 -14.22 -12.46
N GLU A 580 -25.15 -13.39 -11.65
CA GLU A 580 -26.39 -13.71 -10.96
C GLU A 580 -27.51 -13.99 -11.98
N ASN A 581 -27.68 -13.13 -12.97
CA ASN A 581 -28.66 -13.31 -14.05
C ASN A 581 -28.40 -14.57 -14.86
N LEU A 582 -27.15 -14.83 -15.24
CA LEU A 582 -26.74 -16.03 -15.98
C LEU A 582 -27.03 -17.31 -15.17
N THR A 583 -26.70 -17.29 -13.89
CA THR A 583 -26.95 -18.43 -12.97
C THR A 583 -28.44 -18.65 -12.78
N THR A 584 -29.20 -17.59 -12.57
CA THR A 584 -30.66 -17.64 -12.39
C THR A 584 -31.35 -18.15 -13.65
N ALA A 585 -30.98 -17.64 -14.83
CA ALA A 585 -31.55 -18.07 -16.10
C ALA A 585 -31.24 -19.55 -16.40
N ARG A 586 -30.02 -20.01 -16.09
CA ARG A 586 -29.65 -21.43 -16.26
C ARG A 586 -30.43 -22.36 -15.34
N ASN A 587 -30.61 -21.97 -14.08
CA ASN A 587 -31.35 -22.75 -13.08
C ASN A 587 -32.87 -22.67 -13.29
N GLY A 588 -33.37 -21.57 -13.85
CA GLY A 588 -34.77 -21.29 -14.12
C GLY A 588 -35.33 -21.88 -15.42
N LEU A 589 -34.60 -22.80 -16.05
CA LEU A 589 -35.07 -23.48 -17.27
C LEU A 589 -36.29 -24.38 -16.98
N VAL A 590 -37.37 -24.20 -17.75
CA VAL A 590 -38.64 -24.93 -17.58
C VAL A 590 -38.82 -25.91 -18.73
N LYS A 591 -38.99 -27.20 -18.45
CA LYS A 591 -39.19 -28.22 -19.50
C LYS A 591 -40.57 -28.10 -20.16
N VAL A 592 -40.64 -28.36 -21.46
CA VAL A 592 -41.94 -28.50 -22.15
C VAL A 592 -42.57 -29.81 -21.68
N THR A 593 -43.71 -29.74 -21.00
CA THR A 593 -44.50 -30.93 -20.67
C THR A 593 -45.26 -31.36 -21.92
N ALA A 594 -45.13 -32.63 -22.29
CA ALA A 594 -45.91 -33.20 -23.39
C ALA A 594 -47.40 -33.12 -23.06
N GLN A 595 -48.18 -32.47 -23.92
CA GLN A 595 -49.64 -32.45 -23.83
C GLN A 595 -50.18 -33.86 -24.15
N GLU A 596 -50.94 -34.45 -23.22
CA GLU A 596 -51.66 -35.72 -23.44
C GLU A 596 -52.72 -35.55 -24.55
N PRO A 597 -52.94 -36.55 -25.43
CA PRO A 597 -53.93 -36.46 -26.51
C PRO A 597 -55.37 -36.62 -25.97
N PRO A 598 -56.38 -36.04 -26.67
CA PRO A 598 -57.73 -35.93 -26.14
C PRO A 598 -58.45 -37.29 -26.06
N LYS A 599 -59.15 -37.52 -24.95
CA LYS A 599 -59.98 -38.71 -24.72
C LYS A 599 -61.32 -38.59 -25.44
N ALA A 600 -61.68 -39.63 -26.19
CA ALA A 600 -62.91 -39.74 -26.97
C ALA A 600 -64.18 -39.92 -26.10
N SER A 601 -65.30 -39.53 -26.70
CA SER A 601 -66.67 -39.40 -26.21
C SER A 601 -67.35 -40.67 -25.67
N GLU A 602 -68.23 -40.48 -24.68
CA GLU A 602 -69.47 -41.26 -24.54
C GLU A 602 -70.67 -40.32 -24.31
N GLN A 603 -71.74 -40.57 -25.06
CA GLN A 603 -73.10 -40.03 -24.98
C GLN A 603 -74.04 -41.26 -24.86
N PRO A 604 -75.37 -41.17 -24.60
CA PRO A 604 -76.20 -40.05 -24.14
C PRO A 604 -77.26 -40.46 -23.07
N THR A 605 -78.01 -39.50 -22.51
CA THR A 605 -79.49 -39.56 -22.45
C THR A 605 -80.10 -38.19 -22.14
N GLU A 606 -81.36 -38.05 -22.54
CA GLU A 606 -82.05 -36.88 -23.05
C GLU A 606 -83.13 -36.37 -22.06
N LYS A 607 -83.33 -35.05 -21.93
CA LYS A 607 -84.61 -34.35 -22.26
C LYS A 607 -84.74 -32.91 -21.72
N THR A 608 -85.10 -32.01 -22.66
CA THR A 608 -86.01 -30.82 -22.62
C THR A 608 -85.70 -29.66 -21.66
N SER A 609 -85.83 -28.36 -21.99
CA SER A 609 -86.42 -27.61 -23.12
C SER A 609 -86.01 -26.12 -23.03
N GLU A 610 -85.89 -25.42 -24.17
CA GLU A 610 -86.20 -23.99 -24.51
C GLU A 610 -85.68 -22.86 -23.59
N SER A 611 -85.30 -21.62 -23.98
CA SER A 611 -85.27 -20.73 -25.16
C SER A 611 -84.59 -19.44 -24.64
N GLU A 612 -83.68 -18.67 -25.27
CA GLU A 612 -83.80 -17.67 -26.34
C GLU A 612 -82.54 -16.76 -26.20
N LYS A 613 -81.72 -16.55 -27.25
CA LYS A 613 -81.50 -15.29 -28.02
C LYS A 613 -81.18 -14.01 -27.21
N ALA A 614 -80.33 -13.06 -27.61
CA ALA A 614 -79.42 -12.87 -28.75
C ALA A 614 -78.66 -11.54 -28.51
N SER A 615 -77.40 -11.47 -29.02
CA SER A 615 -76.78 -10.36 -29.78
C SER A 615 -76.70 -8.95 -29.13
N GLU A 616 -75.72 -8.09 -29.42
CA GLU A 616 -75.10 -7.76 -30.70
C GLU A 616 -73.84 -6.91 -30.49
N GLN A 617 -73.22 -6.52 -31.61
CA GLN A 617 -71.80 -6.28 -31.83
C GLN A 617 -71.50 -4.74 -32.03
N PRO A 618 -70.38 -4.28 -32.64
CA PRO A 618 -69.50 -3.24 -32.09
C PRO A 618 -69.28 -2.06 -33.07
N THR A 619 -68.20 -1.26 -32.92
CA THR A 619 -67.37 -0.53 -33.94
C THR A 619 -66.67 0.69 -33.29
N GLU A 620 -65.58 1.34 -33.73
CA GLU A 620 -64.42 1.10 -34.62
C GLU A 620 -63.55 2.41 -34.59
N LYS A 621 -62.21 2.32 -34.70
CA LYS A 621 -61.18 3.27 -35.30
C LYS A 621 -61.14 4.77 -34.88
N THR A 622 -60.07 5.60 -34.99
CA THR A 622 -58.84 5.76 -35.83
C THR A 622 -57.97 6.87 -35.16
N SER A 623 -56.63 6.76 -35.01
CA SER A 623 -55.49 7.36 -35.76
C SER A 623 -55.22 8.89 -35.71
N GLU A 624 -53.91 9.20 -35.57
CA GLU A 624 -53.11 10.35 -36.07
C GLU A 624 -52.91 11.68 -35.29
N SER A 625 -51.69 11.80 -34.74
CA SER A 625 -50.60 12.80 -34.97
C SER A 625 -50.79 14.33 -34.92
N GLU A 626 -49.67 14.96 -34.54
CA GLU A 626 -49.22 16.36 -34.73
C GLU A 626 -49.65 17.39 -33.67
N LYS A 627 -48.91 18.44 -33.33
CA LYS A 627 -47.47 18.81 -33.30
C LYS A 627 -47.46 20.20 -32.64
N ALA A 628 -46.34 20.54 -31.99
CA ALA A 628 -45.81 21.89 -31.84
C ALA A 628 -46.57 22.96 -31.00
N SER A 629 -45.90 23.32 -29.91
CA SER A 629 -45.25 24.63 -29.72
C SER A 629 -45.84 25.66 -28.75
N GLU A 630 -44.89 26.11 -27.92
CA GLU A 630 -44.63 27.49 -27.51
C GLU A 630 -45.33 28.12 -26.30
N LYS A 631 -44.48 28.30 -25.28
CA LYS A 631 -44.11 29.55 -24.62
C LYS A 631 -45.16 30.27 -23.76
N SER A 632 -44.84 30.17 -22.46
CA SER A 632 -44.33 31.29 -21.64
C SER A 632 -45.23 31.75 -20.50
N ASN A 633 -44.54 31.88 -19.36
CA ASN A 633 -44.72 32.84 -18.28
C ASN A 633 -46.15 33.07 -17.76
N ASN A 634 -46.38 32.64 -16.52
CA ASN A 634 -46.58 33.66 -15.50
C ASN A 634 -46.25 33.21 -14.08
N LYS A 635 -45.57 34.11 -13.37
CA LYS A 635 -45.44 34.14 -11.90
C LYS A 635 -46.84 34.29 -11.28
N SER A 636 -47.13 33.55 -10.21
CA SER A 636 -47.73 34.17 -9.03
C SER A 636 -47.61 33.28 -7.80
N VAL A 637 -47.14 33.92 -6.74
CA VAL A 637 -47.01 33.48 -5.35
C VAL A 637 -48.37 33.03 -4.77
N SER A 638 -48.37 31.92 -4.04
CA SER A 638 -49.26 31.78 -2.87
C SER A 638 -48.58 30.94 -1.78
N LYS A 639 -48.44 31.54 -0.59
CA LYS A 639 -48.20 30.85 0.68
C LYS A 639 -49.52 30.23 1.13
N VAL A 640 -49.55 28.97 1.59
CA VAL A 640 -50.13 28.55 2.89
C VAL A 640 -49.49 27.23 3.35
N LYS A 641 -49.33 27.19 4.67
CA LYS A 641 -48.77 26.26 5.67
C LYS A 641 -49.18 24.76 5.69
N THR A 642 -48.24 24.01 6.29
CA THR A 642 -48.33 22.91 7.29
C THR A 642 -48.84 21.52 6.90
N GLY A 643 -48.04 20.50 7.27
CA GLY A 643 -48.51 19.13 7.49
C GLY A 643 -47.46 18.05 7.20
N ASP A 644 -46.75 17.67 8.26
CA ASP A 644 -46.02 16.42 8.58
C ASP A 644 -45.79 15.24 7.61
N GLU A 645 -44.59 14.68 7.83
CA GLU A 645 -44.17 13.26 7.84
C GLU A 645 -44.20 12.39 6.57
N SER A 646 -43.00 11.99 6.10
CA SER A 646 -42.67 10.56 5.93
C SER A 646 -41.16 10.31 5.65
N GLN A 647 -40.49 9.76 6.67
CA GLN A 647 -39.63 8.55 6.62
C GLN A 647 -38.52 8.46 5.55
N ALA A 648 -37.28 8.69 6.01
CA ALA A 648 -36.06 8.24 5.37
C ALA A 648 -35.88 6.73 5.58
N LEU A 649 -35.75 5.97 4.48
CA LEU A 649 -35.46 4.54 4.51
C LEU A 649 -33.93 4.35 4.51
N LEU A 650 -33.38 4.05 5.70
CA LEU A 650 -32.03 3.54 5.90
C LEU A 650 -32.00 2.05 5.57
N TRP A 651 -31.17 1.63 4.62
CA TRP A 651 -30.85 0.23 4.41
C TRP A 651 -29.78 -0.22 5.41
N THR A 652 -30.21 -0.88 6.49
CA THR A 652 -29.32 -1.63 7.38
C THR A 652 -29.39 -3.10 6.98
N ILE A 653 -28.28 -3.62 6.44
CA ILE A 653 -28.09 -5.07 6.23
C ILE A 653 -27.67 -5.67 7.57
N VAL A 654 -28.55 -6.48 8.15
CA VAL A 654 -28.30 -7.30 9.35
C VAL A 654 -27.78 -8.67 8.90
N CYS A 655 -26.52 -8.97 9.21
CA CYS A 655 -26.01 -10.34 9.18
C CYS A 655 -26.41 -11.06 10.48
N VAL A 656 -27.33 -12.01 10.35
CA VAL A 656 -27.76 -12.90 11.43
C VAL A 656 -26.70 -13.99 11.64
N ILE A 657 -26.08 -14.00 12.83
CA ILE A 657 -25.44 -15.20 13.40
C ILE A 657 -26.22 -15.53 14.69
N GLY A 658 -26.98 -16.62 14.67
CA GLY A 658 -27.41 -17.35 15.87
C GLY A 658 -26.63 -18.66 15.92
N LEU A 659 -26.30 -19.28 17.06
CA LEU A 659 -26.72 -19.21 18.45
C LEU A 659 -25.53 -19.73 19.29
N GLY A 660 -25.30 -19.25 20.50
CA GLY A 660 -25.84 -19.96 21.67
C GLY A 660 -25.27 -19.43 23.00
N ALA A 661 -26.16 -19.36 23.98
CA ALA A 661 -26.10 -18.58 25.20
C ALA A 661 -25.30 -19.21 26.36
N ALA A 662 -24.79 -18.35 27.24
CA ALA A 662 -25.00 -18.43 28.69
C ALA A 662 -24.66 -17.07 29.33
N GLY A 663 -25.68 -16.38 29.84
CA GLY A 663 -25.53 -15.09 30.51
C GLY A 663 -25.22 -15.23 32.00
N THR A 664 -24.50 -14.25 32.52
CA THR A 664 -24.47 -13.94 33.95
C THR A 664 -24.65 -12.44 34.10
N ALA A 665 -25.78 -12.03 34.67
CA ALA A 665 -26.08 -10.65 35.01
C ALA A 665 -25.20 -10.20 36.19
N VAL A 666 -24.57 -9.03 36.07
CA VAL A 666 -24.06 -8.29 37.22
C VAL A 666 -24.57 -6.85 37.15
N VAL A 667 -25.48 -6.57 38.08
CA VAL A 667 -25.97 -5.25 38.43
C VAL A 667 -24.85 -4.50 39.16
N PHE A 668 -24.50 -3.28 38.73
CA PHE A 668 -23.91 -2.31 39.64
C PHE A 668 -24.65 -0.99 39.59
N ALA A 669 -25.24 -0.68 40.74
CA ALA A 669 -25.93 0.53 41.09
C ALA A 669 -24.97 1.72 41.09
N GLY A 670 -25.49 2.86 40.62
CA GLY A 670 -24.81 4.14 40.70
C GLY A 670 -24.56 4.59 42.13
N LYS A 671 -23.52 5.40 42.28
CA LYS A 671 -23.41 6.33 43.40
C LYS A 671 -22.57 7.54 42.99
N GLU A 672 -23.26 8.63 42.70
CA GLU A 672 -22.71 9.97 42.84
C GLU A 672 -22.14 10.16 44.24
N ARG A 673 -21.03 10.89 44.35
CA ARG A 673 -20.77 11.80 45.47
C ARG A 673 -19.63 12.77 45.14
N LYS A 674 -20.06 14.02 45.00
CA LYS A 674 -19.40 15.31 45.27
C LYS A 674 -18.08 15.64 44.58
#